data_AF-A0A9N9CGF3-F1
#
_entry.id   AF-A0A9N9CGF3-F1
#
_cell.length_a   1.000
_cell.length_b   1.000
_cell.length_c   1.000
_cell.angle_alpha   90.00
_cell.angle_beta   90.00
_cell.angle_gamma   90.00
#
_symmetry.space_group_name_H-M   'P 1'
#
loop_
_entity.id
_entity.type
_entity.pdbx_description
1 polymer ?
#
loop_
_entity_poly.entity_id
_entity_poly.type
_entity_poly.pdbx_seq_one_letter_code
_entity_poly.pdbx_strand_id
1 'polypeptide(L)'
;MSYDVHYLAYKHENLKISTQSQSVFRAATILENGPVSPANVITYPNDTVAVRLSYNLTCPNNNITIIPLRFIFSNMTLIIADIAYTIPSINYCPTNRTNTTTLSDKIDIFALPDNFLLIRYWNVPNDSPNMVQYYGLIVSITGDIINGNTPVVLSDPISITNATVSNSQITTLNFGQKGILFASSFDPTTITWTRFTWDSNRQALNNDSQNVITAPTNYQIDDFKTFITIDGGYGLVYAVRLQNQDVLIPSTSIHPTTITVFLTTLKSDSRNFSTPVIIYQSTLTETKISISECQSNSGGRPGCVCYIHGQSTPESLTPGVNFWQMIFFLAAGTVVSAVDLPNNFVTGGDVITYNITYSLHDDGILMLGRNQNGTLRGSIYNDNGVYVQDWGLPQSQGMLASYTDNTNTVWAIAPSINNSWTVYSIILPSLLPRDILLLNPSIESIYPTVNSSIPLYTSSITITFNQDVVPSVANISIYQRTNTSDNLRQTLSANSSAVHFITRREILVDVLPSTFNQEGANYFITIDPNFVMLRLPYEPLPGVSNGTWSFFTENVTNPFTENTDVAIRLTEEATTHFDKLNETAKSAYYDELITSFANAISVNTTRLSMQRRYQHDGNLKEPWPILFRVTLIAAQDSNEISTQEMYESLRVLVTNKSITSLMFYESTASLDSEFGVMQLMSIWERYRFEIAGVICIIFVLFVVIFLANHTHPEGRSMELFKFVLIMSDFVLDIFFLFTRGHDVPVLFLPSLLIILVGICVNFFITMFIFFKEFYGNDNFHNWARQNVVASSVFIVLSYCDIEALDFVSSDISNSSCVQAPFSEVTNIVSHIYDCIVMVRDSRKADLSRKTYKEWWQVGKASASKRISSRKHPHFLSGFVPVQPGPVIQVTTPEASTGIISEEIPDEEEADENLGAGVGGS
;
A
#
# COMPACT_ATOMS: atom_id res chain seq x y z
N MET A 1 -9.78 -50.90 -2.29
CA MET A 1 -10.97 -50.47 -3.07
C MET A 1 -10.54 -49.26 -3.87
N SER A 2 -10.61 -49.39 -5.20
CA SER A 2 -10.03 -48.48 -6.19
C SER A 2 -10.76 -47.15 -6.22
N TYR A 3 -9.99 -46.06 -6.25
CA TYR A 3 -10.43 -44.78 -6.81
C TYR A 3 -9.55 -44.47 -8.01
N ASP A 4 -10.23 -44.23 -9.13
CA ASP A 4 -9.70 -44.04 -10.48
C ASP A 4 -8.71 -42.88 -10.55
N VAL A 5 -7.49 -43.20 -10.99
CA VAL A 5 -6.48 -42.24 -11.42
C VAL A 5 -6.62 -42.09 -12.93
N HIS A 6 -7.46 -41.15 -13.36
CA HIS A 6 -7.45 -40.63 -14.73
C HIS A 6 -6.87 -39.22 -14.71
N TYR A 7 -5.56 -39.10 -14.94
CA TYR A 7 -4.97 -37.90 -15.51
C TYR A 7 -3.98 -38.29 -16.61
N LEU A 8 -4.08 -37.52 -17.70
CA LEU A 8 -3.78 -37.88 -19.08
C LEU A 8 -2.30 -38.15 -19.37
N ALA A 9 -2.09 -39.27 -20.07
CA ALA A 9 -0.88 -39.57 -20.82
C ALA A 9 -0.66 -38.50 -21.91
N TYR A 10 0.39 -37.69 -21.77
CA TYR A 10 0.89 -36.90 -22.88
C TYR A 10 1.71 -37.79 -23.84
N LYS A 11 1.37 -37.62 -25.10
CA LYS A 11 1.73 -38.38 -26.28
C LYS A 11 3.26 -38.44 -26.48
N HIS A 12 3.82 -39.66 -26.41
CA HIS A 12 5.16 -39.96 -26.90
C HIS A 12 5.22 -39.79 -28.43
N GLU A 13 5.80 -38.70 -28.90
CA GLU A 13 6.37 -38.62 -30.25
C GLU A 13 7.87 -38.32 -30.12
N ASN A 14 8.68 -39.15 -30.78
CA ASN A 14 10.14 -39.17 -30.74
C ASN A 14 10.76 -37.79 -31.00
N LEU A 15 11.29 -37.16 -29.94
CA LEU A 15 12.17 -36.00 -30.05
C LEU A 15 13.53 -36.45 -30.60
N LYS A 16 13.76 -36.16 -31.88
CA LYS A 16 15.10 -36.12 -32.46
C LYS A 16 15.93 -35.13 -31.67
N ILE A 17 16.96 -35.64 -30.99
CA ILE A 17 18.03 -34.88 -30.35
C ILE A 17 18.70 -34.03 -31.43
N SER A 18 18.39 -32.72 -31.48
CA SER A 18 19.16 -31.76 -32.26
C SER A 18 20.21 -31.10 -31.35
N THR A 19 21.44 -31.58 -31.50
CA THR A 19 22.71 -30.84 -31.39
C THR A 19 22.74 -29.56 -30.54
N GLN A 20 23.41 -29.70 -29.38
CA GLN A 20 24.18 -28.70 -28.62
C GLN A 20 24.17 -27.25 -29.17
N SER A 21 23.41 -26.36 -28.53
CA SER A 21 23.83 -24.97 -28.43
C SER A 21 24.91 -24.90 -27.35
N GLN A 22 26.15 -24.54 -27.72
CA GLN A 22 27.15 -24.16 -26.72
C GLN A 22 26.61 -22.98 -25.92
N SER A 23 26.25 -23.20 -24.66
CA SER A 23 25.89 -22.15 -23.72
C SER A 23 27.10 -21.24 -23.52
N VAL A 24 27.01 -19.99 -23.96
CA VAL A 24 28.08 -19.00 -23.83
C VAL A 24 28.08 -18.50 -22.38
N PHE A 25 29.05 -18.94 -21.57
CA PHE A 25 29.26 -18.40 -20.23
C PHE A 25 30.01 -17.05 -20.32
N ARG A 26 29.76 -16.16 -19.36
CA ARG A 26 30.53 -14.92 -19.19
C ARG A 26 31.70 -15.18 -18.25
N ALA A 27 32.81 -14.48 -18.47
CA ALA A 27 33.98 -14.56 -17.61
C ALA A 27 34.62 -13.18 -17.40
N ALA A 28 35.05 -12.88 -16.17
CA ALA A 28 35.90 -11.73 -15.87
C ALA A 28 36.98 -12.11 -14.87
N THR A 29 38.23 -11.74 -15.15
CA THR A 29 39.36 -11.96 -14.24
C THR A 29 39.63 -10.71 -13.42
N ILE A 30 39.70 -10.87 -12.10
CA ILE A 30 39.93 -9.81 -11.13
C ILE A 30 41.32 -10.01 -10.53
N LEU A 31 42.09 -8.93 -10.46
CA LEU A 31 43.44 -8.90 -9.90
C LEU A 31 43.39 -8.21 -8.55
N GLU A 32 43.93 -8.84 -7.51
CA GLU A 32 43.94 -8.29 -6.16
C GLU A 32 45.34 -7.80 -5.75
N ASN A 33 45.37 -6.69 -5.01
CA ASN A 33 46.59 -6.12 -4.45
C ASN A 33 46.96 -6.81 -3.13
N GLY A 34 47.27 -8.11 -3.17
CA GLY A 34 47.70 -8.88 -2.00
C GLY A 34 47.28 -10.35 -2.04
N PRO A 35 47.80 -11.20 -1.13
CA PRO A 35 47.47 -12.62 -1.07
C PRO A 35 46.08 -12.84 -0.46
N VAL A 36 45.03 -12.46 -1.19
CA VAL A 36 43.64 -12.70 -0.80
C VAL A 36 43.00 -13.72 -1.72
N SER A 37 42.16 -14.58 -1.16
CA SER A 37 41.42 -15.60 -1.92
C SER A 37 39.93 -15.58 -1.56
N PRO A 38 39.03 -15.90 -2.51
CA PRO A 38 37.60 -16.04 -2.22
C PRO A 38 37.33 -17.07 -1.13
N ALA A 39 36.62 -16.66 -0.07
CA ALA A 39 36.29 -17.51 1.07
C ALA A 39 34.79 -17.84 1.14
N ASN A 40 33.92 -16.87 0.86
CA ASN A 40 32.47 -17.06 0.78
C ASN A 40 31.91 -16.32 -0.43
N VAL A 41 30.83 -16.86 -1.00
CA VAL A 41 30.06 -16.24 -2.08
C VAL A 41 28.58 -16.33 -1.74
N ILE A 42 27.84 -15.24 -2.01
CA ILE A 42 26.39 -15.20 -1.89
C ILE A 42 25.80 -14.34 -3.01
N THR A 43 24.64 -14.75 -3.51
CA THR A 43 23.89 -14.08 -4.58
C THR A 43 22.69 -13.34 -4.03
N TYR A 44 22.36 -12.21 -4.64
CA TYR A 44 21.15 -11.42 -4.39
C TYR A 44 20.07 -11.77 -5.43
N PRO A 45 18.79 -11.54 -5.12
CA PRO A 45 17.68 -11.76 -6.07
C PRO A 45 17.76 -10.92 -7.38
N ASN A 46 18.60 -9.88 -7.42
CA ASN A 46 18.83 -9.00 -8.57
C ASN A 46 20.11 -9.35 -9.36
N ASP A 47 20.66 -10.56 -9.19
CA ASP A 47 21.93 -11.01 -9.77
C ASP A 47 23.19 -10.27 -9.33
N THR A 48 23.13 -9.51 -8.24
CA THR A 48 24.35 -9.04 -7.58
C THR A 48 25.00 -10.20 -6.84
N VAL A 49 26.33 -10.29 -6.88
CA VAL A 49 27.11 -11.29 -6.15
C VAL A 49 28.01 -10.59 -5.14
N ALA A 50 27.95 -11.00 -3.89
CA ALA A 50 28.90 -10.59 -2.86
C ALA A 50 29.94 -11.69 -2.63
N VAL A 51 31.20 -11.31 -2.66
CA VAL A 51 32.35 -12.19 -2.43
C VAL A 51 33.13 -11.65 -1.24
N ARG A 52 33.29 -12.48 -0.21
CA ARG A 52 34.22 -12.20 0.88
C ARG A 52 35.58 -12.79 0.54
N LEU A 53 36.62 -11.96 0.60
CA LEU A 53 37.99 -12.43 0.45
C LEU A 53 38.63 -12.68 1.83
N SER A 54 39.59 -13.60 1.89
CA SER A 54 40.37 -13.88 3.09
C SER A 54 41.87 -13.88 2.78
N TYR A 55 42.67 -13.27 3.66
CA TYR A 55 44.12 -13.13 3.55
C TYR A 55 44.89 -14.43 3.88
N ASN A 56 44.23 -15.41 4.52
CA ASN A 56 44.83 -16.71 4.81
C ASN A 56 43.74 -17.75 5.12
N LEU A 57 43.75 -18.90 4.46
CA LEU A 57 42.85 -20.03 4.77
C LEU A 57 43.20 -20.68 6.12
N THR A 58 44.40 -20.41 6.66
CA THR A 58 44.83 -20.83 8.00
C THR A 58 44.75 -19.65 8.97
N CYS A 59 44.09 -19.85 10.10
CA CYS A 59 43.85 -18.81 11.10
C CYS A 59 45.11 -18.04 11.54
N PRO A 60 45.18 -16.72 11.31
CA PRO A 60 46.25 -15.89 11.86
C PRO A 60 46.01 -15.57 13.35
N ASN A 61 47.08 -15.44 14.13
CA ASN A 61 47.02 -15.02 15.54
C ASN A 61 46.65 -13.53 15.74
N ASN A 62 46.32 -12.80 14.66
CA ASN A 62 46.14 -11.35 14.67
C ASN A 62 44.66 -10.97 14.54
N ASN A 63 44.27 -9.79 15.03
CA ASN A 63 42.92 -9.27 14.81
C ASN A 63 42.71 -8.94 13.33
N ILE A 64 41.51 -9.17 12.82
CA ILE A 64 41.10 -8.66 11.50
C ILE A 64 40.72 -7.20 11.71
N THR A 65 41.32 -6.30 10.95
CA THR A 65 41.00 -4.85 10.97
C THR A 65 40.25 -4.41 9.72
N ILE A 66 40.35 -5.18 8.64
CA ILE A 66 39.72 -4.90 7.34
C ILE A 66 39.06 -6.19 6.84
N ILE A 67 37.78 -6.11 6.47
CA ILE A 67 37.04 -7.21 5.84
C ILE A 67 36.88 -6.86 4.35
N PRO A 68 37.64 -7.50 3.44
CA PRO A 68 37.56 -7.21 2.02
C PRO A 68 36.34 -7.87 1.38
N LEU A 69 35.42 -7.05 0.87
CA LEU A 69 34.26 -7.46 0.11
C LEU A 69 34.34 -6.98 -1.34
N ARG A 70 33.77 -7.78 -2.23
CA ARG A 70 33.63 -7.48 -3.65
C ARG A 70 32.19 -7.69 -4.05
N PHE A 71 31.57 -6.68 -4.63
CA PHE A 71 30.22 -6.74 -5.15
C PHE A 71 30.27 -6.71 -6.68
N ILE A 72 29.73 -7.74 -7.32
CA ILE A 72 29.71 -7.90 -8.78
C ILE A 72 28.26 -7.82 -9.23
N PHE A 73 27.95 -6.88 -10.11
CA PHE A 73 26.59 -6.72 -10.65
C PHE A 73 26.39 -7.59 -11.90
N SER A 74 25.15 -7.76 -12.32
CA SER A 74 24.76 -8.57 -13.50
C SER A 74 25.42 -8.13 -14.82
N ASN A 75 25.79 -6.85 -14.92
CA ASN A 75 26.56 -6.27 -16.03
C ASN A 75 28.09 -6.48 -15.91
N MET A 76 28.54 -7.29 -14.94
CA MET A 76 29.95 -7.56 -14.60
C MET A 76 30.73 -6.34 -14.05
N THR A 77 30.06 -5.27 -13.62
CA THR A 77 30.76 -4.18 -12.91
C THR A 77 31.13 -4.62 -11.50
N LEU A 78 32.33 -4.24 -11.05
CA LEU A 78 32.90 -4.57 -9.75
C LEU A 78 32.91 -3.32 -8.85
N ILE A 79 32.35 -3.44 -7.65
CA ILE A 79 32.55 -2.50 -6.54
C ILE A 79 33.45 -3.16 -5.49
N ILE A 80 34.47 -2.41 -5.07
CA ILE A 80 35.42 -2.80 -4.03
C ILE A 80 34.95 -2.14 -2.73
N ALA A 81 34.67 -2.94 -1.71
CA ALA A 81 34.22 -2.49 -0.39
C ALA A 81 35.10 -3.12 0.69
N ASP A 82 36.09 -2.38 1.18
CA ASP A 82 36.99 -2.83 2.25
C ASP A 82 36.52 -2.24 3.58
N ILE A 83 35.86 -3.05 4.40
CA ILE A 83 35.20 -2.58 5.63
C ILE A 83 36.21 -2.45 6.76
N ALA A 84 36.39 -1.24 7.28
CA ALA A 84 37.21 -0.96 8.46
C ALA A 84 36.45 -1.33 9.75
N TYR A 85 36.50 -2.59 10.15
CA TYR A 85 35.90 -3.10 11.39
C TYR A 85 36.84 -4.09 12.08
N THR A 86 37.12 -3.88 13.38
CA THR A 86 38.07 -4.71 14.12
C THR A 86 37.38 -5.89 14.78
N ILE A 87 37.65 -7.11 14.31
CA ILE A 87 37.21 -8.36 14.95
C ILE A 87 38.42 -9.03 15.63
N PRO A 88 38.37 -9.22 16.96
CA PRO A 88 39.42 -9.94 17.69
C PRO A 88 39.65 -11.36 17.15
N SER A 89 40.89 -11.87 17.18
CA SER A 89 41.20 -13.23 16.69
C SER A 89 40.35 -14.32 17.32
N ILE A 90 40.07 -14.23 18.62
CA ILE A 90 39.24 -15.19 19.37
C ILE A 90 37.77 -15.25 18.88
N ASN A 91 37.30 -14.18 18.22
CA ASN A 91 35.92 -13.99 17.76
C ASN A 91 35.68 -14.52 16.34
N TYR A 92 36.72 -14.96 15.62
CA TYR A 92 36.56 -15.58 14.30
C TYR A 92 37.44 -16.81 14.08
N CYS A 93 38.49 -16.99 14.89
CA CYS A 93 39.26 -18.21 14.96
C CYS A 93 39.56 -18.63 16.41
N PRO A 94 38.70 -19.45 17.02
CA PRO A 94 38.96 -20.00 18.35
C PRO A 94 40.11 -21.01 18.28
N THR A 95 41.04 -20.97 19.23
CA THR A 95 42.07 -22.01 19.38
C THR A 95 41.56 -23.07 20.36
N ASN A 96 41.43 -24.33 19.92
CA ASN A 96 41.15 -25.42 20.84
C ASN A 96 42.42 -25.70 21.64
N ARG A 97 42.42 -25.39 22.94
CA ARG A 97 43.61 -25.53 23.83
C ARG A 97 44.09 -26.97 24.02
N THR A 98 43.44 -27.98 23.43
CA THR A 98 43.75 -29.39 23.69
C THR A 98 44.12 -30.24 22.47
N ASN A 99 43.94 -29.79 21.22
CA ASN A 99 44.36 -30.54 20.03
C ASN A 99 44.75 -29.60 18.87
N THR A 100 45.84 -29.93 18.18
CA THR A 100 46.51 -29.18 17.10
C THR A 100 45.72 -29.09 15.78
N THR A 101 44.39 -29.08 15.80
CA THR A 101 43.54 -28.85 14.63
C THR A 101 42.96 -27.44 14.69
N THR A 102 43.49 -26.54 13.87
CA THR A 102 42.97 -25.18 13.68
C THR A 102 41.49 -25.24 13.27
N LEU A 103 40.62 -24.55 14.02
CA LEU A 103 39.21 -24.39 13.64
C LEU A 103 39.11 -23.56 12.35
N SER A 104 38.06 -23.82 11.56
CA SER A 104 37.75 -23.06 10.35
C SER A 104 37.39 -21.61 10.68
N ASP A 105 37.61 -20.70 9.73
CA ASP A 105 37.08 -19.33 9.75
C ASP A 105 35.57 -19.34 10.10
N LYS A 106 35.17 -18.54 11.10
CA LYS A 106 33.78 -18.44 11.60
C LYS A 106 33.06 -17.17 11.13
N ILE A 107 33.60 -16.48 10.13
CA ILE A 107 32.93 -15.36 9.47
C ILE A 107 32.16 -15.86 8.26
N ASP A 108 30.86 -15.61 8.24
CA ASP A 108 29.98 -15.93 7.11
C ASP A 108 29.19 -14.70 6.66
N ILE A 109 28.78 -14.70 5.39
CA ILE A 109 28.03 -13.61 4.78
C ILE A 109 26.66 -14.09 4.31
N PHE A 110 25.64 -13.24 4.46
CA PHE A 110 24.28 -13.50 4.02
C PHE A 110 23.74 -12.27 3.30
N ALA A 111 23.09 -12.47 2.15
CA ALA A 111 22.44 -11.41 1.40
C ALA A 111 21.11 -11.01 2.09
N LEU A 112 20.88 -9.71 2.24
CA LEU A 112 19.63 -9.11 2.68
C LEU A 112 19.05 -8.26 1.53
N PRO A 113 17.74 -7.93 1.50
CA PRO A 113 17.20 -7.06 0.47
C PRO A 113 17.76 -5.64 0.54
N ASP A 114 17.31 -4.81 -0.41
CA ASP A 114 17.72 -3.41 -0.54
C ASP A 114 19.25 -3.26 -0.67
N ASN A 115 19.92 -4.32 -1.14
CA ASN A 115 21.37 -4.41 -1.31
C ASN A 115 22.15 -4.25 0.01
N PHE A 116 21.66 -4.87 1.09
CA PHE A 116 22.39 -5.00 2.35
C PHE A 116 23.04 -6.39 2.48
N LEU A 117 24.12 -6.48 3.25
CA LEU A 117 24.83 -7.72 3.55
C LEU A 117 24.93 -7.88 5.07
N LEU A 118 24.62 -9.07 5.59
CA LEU A 118 24.87 -9.44 6.98
C LEU A 118 26.17 -10.23 7.08
N ILE A 119 27.13 -9.71 7.81
CA ILE A 119 28.36 -10.42 8.20
C ILE A 119 28.14 -11.00 9.59
N ARG A 120 28.13 -12.32 9.70
CA ARG A 120 28.02 -13.05 10.97
C ARG A 120 29.41 -13.41 11.48
N TYR A 121 29.65 -13.22 12.76
CA TYR A 121 30.88 -13.65 13.46
C TYR A 121 30.57 -14.02 14.92
N TRP A 122 31.56 -14.55 15.65
CA TRP A 122 31.39 -14.87 17.07
C TRP A 122 31.75 -13.67 17.95
N ASN A 123 31.12 -13.57 19.10
CA ASN A 123 31.55 -12.69 20.17
C ASN A 123 31.79 -13.52 21.43
N VAL A 124 33.03 -13.51 21.93
CA VAL A 124 33.41 -14.15 23.18
C VAL A 124 33.40 -13.08 24.28
N PRO A 125 32.49 -13.15 25.28
CA PRO A 125 32.44 -12.18 26.35
C PRO A 125 33.70 -12.23 27.22
N ASN A 126 34.24 -11.06 27.59
CA ASN A 126 35.46 -10.95 28.39
C ASN A 126 35.34 -11.65 29.77
N ASP A 127 34.15 -11.60 30.37
CA ASP A 127 33.88 -12.15 31.71
C ASP A 127 33.58 -13.66 31.70
N SER A 128 33.47 -14.27 30.51
CA SER A 128 33.10 -15.68 30.35
C SER A 128 33.71 -16.26 29.07
N PRO A 129 35.03 -16.57 29.07
CA PRO A 129 35.75 -17.02 27.86
C PRO A 129 35.28 -18.38 27.32
N ASN A 130 34.43 -19.07 28.08
CA ASN A 130 33.78 -20.33 27.71
C ASN A 130 32.39 -20.12 27.12
N MET A 131 31.96 -18.87 26.90
CA MET A 131 30.69 -18.52 26.30
C MET A 131 30.91 -17.84 24.95
N VAL A 132 30.06 -18.12 23.97
CA VAL A 132 30.09 -17.54 22.63
C VAL A 132 28.70 -17.04 22.27
N GLN A 133 28.60 -15.89 21.60
CA GLN A 133 27.37 -15.38 21.01
C GLN A 133 27.55 -15.16 19.50
N TYR A 134 26.49 -15.31 18.72
CA TYR A 134 26.49 -14.89 17.32
C TYR A 134 26.15 -13.42 17.20
N TYR A 135 27.02 -12.66 16.53
CA TYR A 135 26.84 -11.24 16.25
C TYR A 135 26.71 -11.02 14.74
N GLY A 136 25.92 -10.01 14.36
CA GLY A 136 25.65 -9.62 12.99
C GLY A 136 26.00 -8.17 12.72
N LEU A 137 26.84 -7.93 11.71
CA LEU A 137 27.17 -6.61 11.19
C LEU A 137 26.43 -6.39 9.86
N ILE A 138 25.64 -5.32 9.75
CA ILE A 138 24.89 -4.99 8.53
C ILE A 138 25.68 -3.92 7.77
N VAL A 139 25.96 -4.20 6.50
CA VAL A 139 26.74 -3.35 5.61
C VAL A 139 26.02 -3.14 4.30
N SER A 140 26.14 -1.92 3.74
CA SER A 140 25.68 -1.63 2.38
C SER A 140 26.63 -2.20 1.32
N ILE A 141 26.15 -2.32 0.08
CA ILE A 141 27.01 -2.61 -1.09
C ILE A 141 28.14 -1.59 -1.30
N THR A 142 28.04 -0.38 -0.74
CA THR A 142 29.11 0.64 -0.79
C THR A 142 30.16 0.45 0.30
N GLY A 143 29.95 -0.47 1.25
CA GLY A 143 30.86 -0.74 2.37
C GLY A 143 30.57 0.06 3.64
N ASP A 144 29.42 0.77 3.69
CA ASP A 144 29.03 1.56 4.86
C ASP A 144 28.37 0.66 5.92
N ILE A 145 28.84 0.74 7.16
CA ILE A 145 28.29 -0.02 8.29
C ILE A 145 27.06 0.71 8.85
N ILE A 146 25.90 0.06 8.80
CA ILE A 146 24.62 0.67 9.18
C ILE A 146 24.42 0.64 10.69
N ASN A 147 24.78 -0.50 11.31
CA ASN A 147 24.61 -0.73 12.74
C ASN A 147 25.94 -0.59 13.52
N GLY A 148 26.86 0.26 13.06
CA GLY A 148 28.27 0.27 13.51
C GLY A 148 28.50 0.48 15.01
N ASN A 149 27.55 1.08 15.72
CA ASN A 149 27.66 1.30 17.17
C ASN A 149 27.11 0.12 18.01
N THR A 150 26.23 -0.71 17.45
CA THR A 150 25.57 -1.83 18.15
C THR A 150 25.31 -2.97 17.17
N PRO A 151 26.24 -3.93 17.04
CA PRO A 151 26.01 -5.15 16.25
C PRO A 151 24.73 -5.88 16.70
N VAL A 152 24.06 -6.54 15.77
CA VAL A 152 22.86 -7.31 16.09
C VAL A 152 23.27 -8.57 16.86
N VAL A 153 22.70 -8.76 18.04
CA VAL A 153 22.88 -10.00 18.82
C VAL A 153 21.92 -11.04 18.26
N LEU A 154 22.45 -12.05 17.57
CA LEU A 154 21.66 -13.07 16.88
C LEU A 154 21.28 -14.24 17.80
N SER A 155 22.09 -14.50 18.83
CA SER A 155 21.86 -15.61 19.77
C SER A 155 22.17 -15.24 21.21
N ASP A 156 21.54 -15.95 22.14
CA ASP A 156 21.91 -15.96 23.55
C ASP A 156 23.34 -16.51 23.75
N PRO A 157 24.01 -16.22 24.90
CA PRO A 157 25.31 -16.80 25.23
C PRO A 157 25.27 -18.33 25.27
N ILE A 158 26.20 -18.96 24.55
CA ILE A 158 26.30 -20.42 24.44
C ILE A 158 27.60 -20.94 25.05
N SER A 159 27.52 -21.98 25.88
CA SER A 159 28.69 -22.60 26.48
C SER A 159 29.44 -23.53 25.51
N ILE A 160 30.75 -23.33 25.37
CA ILE A 160 31.65 -24.14 24.52
C ILE A 160 32.40 -25.25 25.28
N THR A 161 32.15 -25.46 26.58
CA THR A 161 32.89 -26.44 27.41
C THR A 161 32.56 -27.92 27.15
N ASN A 162 31.46 -28.23 26.44
CA ASN A 162 31.03 -29.59 26.10
C ASN A 162 31.13 -29.91 24.58
N ALA A 163 31.98 -29.21 23.83
CA ALA A 163 32.18 -29.44 22.40
C ALA A 163 32.95 -30.74 22.06
N THR A 164 32.89 -31.76 22.91
CA THR A 164 33.60 -33.04 22.78
C THR A 164 32.74 -34.16 22.20
N VAL A 165 31.45 -33.96 21.99
CA VAL A 165 30.60 -34.86 21.20
C VAL A 165 30.42 -34.21 19.82
N SER A 166 30.95 -34.86 18.79
CA SER A 166 30.77 -34.62 17.35
C SER A 166 30.01 -33.34 16.95
N ASN A 167 30.72 -32.36 16.38
CA ASN A 167 30.22 -31.29 15.51
C ASN A 167 28.71 -31.27 15.25
N SER A 168 27.97 -30.37 15.88
CA SER A 168 26.69 -29.92 15.32
C SER A 168 26.39 -28.48 15.69
N GLN A 169 27.37 -27.58 15.52
CA GLN A 169 27.02 -26.18 15.28
C GLN A 169 26.37 -26.10 13.90
N ILE A 170 25.06 -26.15 13.88
CA ILE A 170 24.26 -26.04 12.66
C ILE A 170 23.50 -24.73 12.80
N THR A 171 23.67 -23.85 11.82
CA THR A 171 23.11 -22.50 11.86
C THR A 171 22.55 -22.16 10.49
N THR A 172 21.34 -21.63 10.46
CA THR A 172 20.64 -21.23 9.24
C THR A 172 20.03 -19.84 9.41
N LEU A 173 19.95 -19.10 8.31
CA LEU A 173 19.38 -17.76 8.24
C LEU A 173 18.48 -17.70 7.01
N ASN A 174 17.23 -17.30 7.20
CA ASN A 174 16.33 -17.02 6.08
C ASN A 174 15.73 -15.63 6.19
N PHE A 175 15.57 -14.99 5.04
CA PHE A 175 15.04 -13.64 4.92
C PHE A 175 13.63 -13.69 4.32
N GLY A 176 12.61 -13.25 5.06
CA GLY A 176 11.24 -13.11 4.55
C GLY A 176 10.84 -11.65 4.36
N GLN A 177 9.73 -11.39 3.66
CA GLN A 177 9.24 -10.02 3.40
C GLN A 177 9.09 -9.13 4.65
N LYS A 178 8.91 -9.74 5.83
CA LYS A 178 8.70 -9.03 7.12
C LYS A 178 9.89 -9.07 8.07
N GLY A 179 11.01 -9.70 7.72
CA GLY A 179 12.15 -9.82 8.63
C GLY A 179 13.11 -10.97 8.34
N ILE A 180 13.74 -11.50 9.39
CA ILE A 180 14.76 -12.54 9.33
C ILE A 180 14.48 -13.61 10.38
N LEU A 181 14.69 -14.88 10.04
CA LEU A 181 14.72 -15.98 11.00
C LEU A 181 16.16 -16.51 11.14
N PHE A 182 16.69 -16.43 12.36
CA PHE A 182 17.96 -17.05 12.73
C PHE A 182 17.69 -18.29 13.58
N ALA A 183 18.32 -19.42 13.27
CA ALA A 183 18.23 -20.62 14.09
C ALA A 183 19.59 -21.31 14.22
N SER A 184 19.87 -21.84 15.41
CA SER A 184 21.13 -22.47 15.79
C SER A 184 20.92 -23.67 16.70
N SER A 185 21.75 -24.70 16.57
CA SER A 185 21.82 -25.84 17.50
C SER A 185 23.25 -25.98 18.04
N PHE A 186 23.37 -26.35 19.30
CA PHE A 186 24.66 -26.46 20.01
C PHE A 186 24.77 -27.68 20.91
N ASP A 187 23.63 -28.17 21.39
CA ASP A 187 23.51 -29.51 21.94
C ASP A 187 22.78 -30.39 20.90
N PRO A 188 23.00 -31.71 20.92
CA PRO A 188 22.39 -32.61 19.94
C PRO A 188 20.89 -32.84 20.18
N THR A 189 20.21 -32.03 21.00
CA THR A 189 18.81 -32.24 21.40
C THR A 189 17.92 -31.02 21.19
N THR A 190 18.48 -29.83 20.96
CA THR A 190 17.73 -28.58 20.90
C THR A 190 18.14 -27.70 19.73
N ILE A 191 17.17 -26.96 19.19
CA ILE A 191 17.36 -25.89 18.20
C ILE A 191 16.79 -24.60 18.80
N THR A 192 17.63 -23.60 19.00
CA THR A 192 17.22 -22.26 19.38
C THR A 192 16.93 -21.43 18.13
N TRP A 193 15.88 -20.62 18.17
CA TRP A 193 15.52 -19.75 17.04
C TRP A 193 15.03 -18.39 17.51
N THR A 194 15.29 -17.38 16.68
CA THR A 194 14.90 -15.98 16.90
C THR A 194 14.41 -15.37 15.59
N ARG A 195 13.20 -14.80 15.62
CA ARG A 195 12.61 -14.00 14.54
C ARG A 195 12.90 -12.52 14.80
N PHE A 196 13.53 -11.88 13.84
CA PHE A 196 13.79 -10.45 13.82
C PHE A 196 12.89 -9.75 12.82
N THR A 197 12.43 -8.55 13.14
CA THR A 197 11.66 -7.67 12.24
C THR A 197 12.38 -6.34 12.07
N TRP A 198 12.27 -5.75 10.88
CA TRP A 198 12.81 -4.42 10.63
C TRP A 198 12.03 -3.35 11.40
N ASP A 199 12.73 -2.30 11.83
CA ASP A 199 12.09 -1.06 12.25
C ASP A 199 11.43 -0.32 11.07
N SER A 200 10.61 0.70 11.35
CA SER A 200 9.86 1.44 10.33
C SER A 200 10.76 2.05 9.24
N ASN A 201 12.02 2.33 9.56
CA ASN A 201 13.00 2.95 8.66
C ASN A 201 13.94 1.93 8.00
N ARG A 202 13.81 0.62 8.28
CA ARG A 202 14.70 -0.47 7.83
C ARG A 202 16.19 -0.25 8.15
N GLN A 203 16.50 0.37 9.27
CA GLN A 203 17.87 0.62 9.74
C GLN A 203 18.30 -0.32 10.87
N ALA A 204 17.35 -0.94 11.56
CA ALA A 204 17.63 -1.85 12.68
C ALA A 204 16.74 -3.10 12.66
N LEU A 205 17.31 -4.23 13.12
CA LEU A 205 16.60 -5.48 13.35
C LEU A 205 16.24 -5.60 14.83
N ASN A 206 14.95 -5.71 15.12
CA ASN A 206 14.44 -5.90 16.47
C ASN A 206 14.01 -7.36 16.67
N ASN A 207 14.26 -7.91 17.85
CA ASN A 207 13.78 -9.23 18.23
C ASN A 207 12.25 -9.16 18.44
N ASP A 208 11.52 -9.97 17.69
CA ASP A 208 10.06 -10.06 17.76
C ASP A 208 9.59 -11.32 18.51
N SER A 209 10.22 -12.47 18.25
CA SER A 209 9.94 -13.71 18.98
C SER A 209 11.14 -14.65 19.01
N GLN A 210 11.26 -15.45 20.07
CA GLN A 210 12.31 -16.46 20.23
C GLN A 210 11.79 -17.66 21.02
N ASN A 211 12.26 -18.86 20.67
CA ASN A 211 11.94 -20.07 21.42
C ASN A 211 12.94 -21.20 21.10
N VAL A 212 12.71 -22.38 21.68
CA VAL A 212 13.53 -23.58 21.50
C VAL A 212 12.66 -24.74 21.03
N ILE A 213 13.15 -25.49 20.05
CA ILE A 213 12.59 -26.77 19.60
C ILE A 213 13.42 -27.87 20.21
N THR A 214 12.78 -28.86 20.83
CA THR A 214 13.45 -30.02 21.43
C THR A 214 13.18 -31.27 20.61
N ALA A 215 14.20 -32.10 20.44
CA ALA A 215 14.09 -33.41 19.84
C ALA A 215 13.22 -34.33 20.71
N PRO A 216 12.53 -35.32 20.10
CA PRO A 216 11.84 -36.36 20.86
C PRO A 216 12.78 -37.10 21.83
N THR A 217 12.22 -37.68 22.89
CA THR A 217 13.00 -38.44 23.88
C THR A 217 13.79 -39.58 23.22
N ASN A 218 15.06 -39.73 23.60
CA ASN A 218 16.03 -40.69 23.03
C ASN A 218 16.52 -40.40 21.60
N TYR A 219 16.11 -39.29 20.99
CA TYR A 219 16.61 -38.87 19.69
C TYR A 219 17.63 -37.73 19.81
N GLN A 220 18.54 -37.66 18.86
CA GLN A 220 19.45 -36.55 18.64
C GLN A 220 19.19 -35.89 17.29
N ILE A 221 19.49 -34.60 17.20
CA ILE A 221 19.37 -33.79 15.98
C ILE A 221 20.65 -33.97 15.16
N ASP A 222 20.49 -34.41 13.91
CA ASP A 222 21.60 -34.62 12.99
C ASP A 222 21.85 -33.40 12.10
N ASP A 223 20.78 -32.75 11.61
CA ASP A 223 20.81 -31.54 10.77
C ASP A 223 19.49 -30.77 10.75
N PHE A 224 19.51 -29.50 10.36
CA PHE A 224 18.31 -28.69 10.12
C PHE A 224 18.52 -27.56 9.10
N LYS A 225 17.44 -27.19 8.41
CA LYS A 225 17.37 -26.05 7.48
C LYS A 225 16.10 -25.26 7.71
N THR A 226 16.18 -23.94 7.54
CA THR A 226 14.98 -23.11 7.40
C THR A 226 14.76 -22.72 5.94
N PHE A 227 13.55 -22.29 5.62
CA PHE A 227 13.18 -21.76 4.31
C PHE A 227 11.96 -20.84 4.42
N ILE A 228 11.61 -20.13 3.35
CA ILE A 228 10.45 -19.23 3.30
C ILE A 228 9.26 -20.00 2.73
N THR A 229 8.10 -19.92 3.41
CA THR A 229 6.85 -20.52 2.94
C THR A 229 6.08 -19.55 2.03
N ILE A 230 5.25 -20.09 1.13
CA ILE A 230 4.44 -19.29 0.18
C ILE A 230 3.52 -18.28 0.88
N ASP A 231 3.05 -18.59 2.09
CA ASP A 231 2.22 -17.71 2.93
C ASP A 231 3.00 -16.59 3.65
N GLY A 232 4.30 -16.43 3.37
CA GLY A 232 5.16 -15.38 3.94
C GLY A 232 5.63 -15.67 5.37
N GLY A 233 5.49 -16.92 5.82
CA GLY A 233 6.08 -17.43 7.06
C GLY A 233 7.47 -18.06 6.85
N TYR A 234 7.88 -18.88 7.82
CA TYR A 234 9.11 -19.67 7.75
C TYR A 234 8.82 -21.15 7.97
N GLY A 235 9.46 -22.01 7.19
CA GLY A 235 9.54 -23.44 7.45
C GLY A 235 10.87 -23.78 8.13
N LEU A 236 10.86 -24.77 9.02
CA LEU A 236 12.05 -25.38 9.60
C LEU A 236 11.93 -26.89 9.48
N VAL A 237 12.91 -27.50 8.83
CA VAL A 237 13.02 -28.95 8.67
C VAL A 237 14.22 -29.43 9.45
N TYR A 238 14.05 -30.45 10.27
CA TYR A 238 15.12 -31.02 11.08
C TYR A 238 15.08 -32.54 11.08
N ALA A 239 16.25 -33.15 10.98
CA ALA A 239 16.44 -34.59 10.99
C ALA A 239 16.87 -35.05 12.39
N VAL A 240 16.26 -36.13 12.87
CA VAL A 240 16.61 -36.75 14.14
C VAL A 240 16.93 -38.22 13.99
N ARG A 241 17.84 -38.71 14.83
CA ARG A 241 18.32 -40.08 14.88
C ARG A 241 18.29 -40.63 16.30
N LEU A 242 17.94 -41.90 16.46
CA LEU A 242 17.92 -42.57 17.76
C LEU A 242 19.34 -42.68 18.37
N GLN A 243 19.52 -42.27 19.64
CA GLN A 243 20.83 -42.20 20.31
C GLN A 243 21.41 -43.56 20.71
N ASN A 244 20.59 -44.48 21.27
CA ASN A 244 21.05 -45.77 21.80
C ASN A 244 20.25 -46.93 21.20
N GLN A 245 20.92 -47.86 20.53
CA GLN A 245 20.28 -49.06 19.96
C GLN A 245 20.05 -50.20 20.97
N ASP A 246 20.52 -50.06 22.22
CA ASP A 246 20.37 -51.07 23.28
C ASP A 246 19.01 -51.02 24.01
N VAL A 247 18.10 -50.10 23.68
CA VAL A 247 16.80 -49.89 24.39
C VAL A 247 15.64 -50.69 23.77
N LEU A 248 15.90 -51.72 22.96
CA LEU A 248 14.84 -52.51 22.31
C LEU A 248 14.63 -53.89 22.92
N ILE A 249 13.90 -54.01 24.03
CA ILE A 249 13.05 -55.18 24.34
C ILE A 249 11.85 -54.69 25.18
N PRO A 250 10.60 -54.74 24.68
CA PRO A 250 9.89 -56.00 24.49
C PRO A 250 9.24 -56.19 23.11
N SER A 251 9.74 -57.20 22.39
CA SER A 251 9.03 -58.24 21.63
C SER A 251 7.64 -58.01 20.99
N THR A 252 7.30 -56.82 20.46
CA THR A 252 6.10 -56.70 19.58
C THR A 252 6.18 -55.74 18.40
N SER A 253 7.24 -54.94 18.16
CA SER A 253 7.33 -54.12 16.94
C SER A 253 8.50 -54.53 16.03
N ILE A 254 8.17 -55.01 14.84
CA ILE A 254 9.08 -55.25 13.73
C ILE A 254 9.66 -53.89 13.28
N HIS A 255 10.98 -53.72 13.42
CA HIS A 255 11.81 -52.57 13.01
C HIS A 255 11.40 -51.18 13.55
N PRO A 256 11.98 -50.69 14.67
CA PRO A 256 11.77 -49.31 15.10
C PRO A 256 12.37 -48.34 14.08
N THR A 257 11.65 -47.26 13.78
CA THR A 257 12.18 -46.11 13.04
C THR A 257 13.38 -45.56 13.77
N THR A 258 14.53 -45.54 13.10
CA THR A 258 15.81 -45.06 13.64
C THR A 258 16.05 -43.60 13.30
N ILE A 259 15.43 -43.12 12.22
CA ILE A 259 15.62 -41.80 11.64
C ILE A 259 14.26 -41.22 11.28
N THR A 260 14.06 -39.95 11.63
CA THR A 260 12.84 -39.21 11.31
C THR A 260 13.19 -37.79 10.90
N VAL A 261 12.57 -37.27 9.86
CA VAL A 261 12.69 -35.86 9.45
C VAL A 261 11.35 -35.18 9.71
N PHE A 262 11.41 -34.10 10.47
CA PHE A 262 10.27 -33.30 10.86
C PHE A 262 10.24 -31.97 10.11
N LEU A 263 9.04 -31.53 9.74
CA LEU A 263 8.70 -30.18 9.31
C LEU A 263 7.95 -29.47 10.44
N THR A 264 8.30 -28.23 10.70
CA THR A 264 7.49 -27.31 11.47
C THR A 264 7.45 -25.94 10.79
N THR A 265 6.36 -25.19 10.97
CA THR A 265 6.11 -23.92 10.28
C THR A 265 5.79 -22.80 11.27
N LEU A 266 6.39 -21.64 11.06
CA LEU A 266 6.15 -20.40 11.78
C LEU A 266 5.37 -19.47 10.86
N LYS A 267 4.05 -19.41 11.04
CA LYS A 267 3.18 -18.51 10.28
C LYS A 267 3.49 -17.04 10.58
N SER A 268 3.18 -16.17 9.63
CA SER A 268 3.47 -14.73 9.70
C SER A 268 2.84 -14.04 10.93
N ASP A 269 1.65 -14.47 11.32
CA ASP A 269 0.85 -13.97 12.46
C ASP A 269 1.13 -14.71 13.79
N SER A 270 1.80 -15.86 13.74
CA SER A 270 2.15 -16.64 14.92
C SER A 270 3.45 -16.15 15.56
N ARG A 271 3.58 -16.33 16.87
CA ARG A 271 4.84 -16.13 17.62
C ARG A 271 5.59 -17.43 17.93
N ASN A 272 5.05 -18.58 17.54
CA ASN A 272 5.67 -19.88 17.78
C ASN A 272 5.49 -20.81 16.57
N PHE A 273 6.44 -21.74 16.41
CA PHE A 273 6.37 -22.83 15.46
C PHE A 273 5.18 -23.75 15.74
N SER A 274 4.60 -24.30 14.68
CA SER A 274 3.53 -25.29 14.73
C SER A 274 4.02 -26.64 15.24
N THR A 275 3.09 -27.54 15.56
CA THR A 275 3.43 -28.91 15.96
C THR A 275 4.20 -29.61 14.84
N PRO A 276 5.37 -30.21 15.11
CA PRO A 276 6.16 -30.88 14.08
C PRO A 276 5.42 -32.04 13.43
N VAL A 277 5.52 -32.14 12.10
CA VAL A 277 4.92 -33.20 11.27
C VAL A 277 6.04 -34.00 10.61
N ILE A 278 5.88 -35.31 10.50
CA ILE A 278 6.88 -36.19 9.88
C ILE A 278 6.75 -36.10 8.36
N ILE A 279 7.85 -35.77 7.67
CA ILE A 279 7.93 -35.75 6.21
C ILE A 279 8.81 -36.87 5.64
N TYR A 280 9.61 -37.53 6.49
CA TYR A 280 10.39 -38.71 6.11
C TYR A 280 10.71 -39.57 7.33
N GLN A 281 10.77 -40.88 7.13
CA GLN A 281 11.17 -41.84 8.16
C GLN A 281 11.96 -42.99 7.53
N SER A 282 12.92 -43.52 8.28
CA SER A 282 13.72 -44.66 7.85
C SER A 282 14.06 -45.57 9.03
N THR A 283 14.25 -46.86 8.71
CA THR A 283 14.71 -47.90 9.65
C THR A 283 16.20 -48.19 9.50
N LEU A 284 16.91 -47.41 8.67
CA LEU A 284 18.36 -47.56 8.47
C LEU A 284 19.09 -47.25 9.78
N THR A 285 19.71 -48.26 10.36
CA THR A 285 20.54 -48.14 11.54
C THR A 285 21.83 -47.39 11.17
N GLU A 286 22.43 -46.67 12.12
CA GLU A 286 23.79 -46.11 11.98
C GLU A 286 23.98 -45.20 10.73
N THR A 287 22.93 -44.51 10.28
CA THR A 287 22.97 -43.55 9.16
C THR A 287 22.67 -42.15 9.68
N LYS A 288 23.48 -41.16 9.31
CA LYS A 288 23.27 -39.74 9.58
C LYS A 288 22.56 -39.10 8.40
N ILE A 289 21.50 -38.32 8.64
CA ILE A 289 20.83 -37.53 7.60
C ILE A 289 21.36 -36.10 7.64
N SER A 290 21.76 -35.59 6.47
CA SER A 290 22.02 -34.18 6.23
C SER A 290 20.92 -33.61 5.32
N ILE A 291 20.51 -32.38 5.57
CA ILE A 291 19.50 -31.67 4.78
C ILE A 291 20.25 -30.63 3.95
N SER A 292 20.27 -30.81 2.64
CA SER A 292 21.03 -29.94 1.73
C SER A 292 20.33 -28.59 1.57
N GLU A 293 19.08 -28.62 1.11
CA GLU A 293 18.24 -27.45 0.90
C GLU A 293 16.76 -27.81 1.04
N CYS A 294 15.95 -26.86 1.49
CA CYS A 294 14.50 -26.91 1.45
C CYS A 294 13.98 -25.57 0.92
N GLN A 295 12.91 -25.58 0.13
CA GLN A 295 12.27 -24.36 -0.36
C GLN A 295 10.81 -24.59 -0.73
N SER A 296 10.05 -23.49 -0.84
CA SER A 296 8.75 -23.53 -1.51
C SER A 296 8.97 -23.85 -2.98
N ASN A 297 8.16 -24.74 -3.55
CA ASN A 297 8.35 -25.17 -4.93
C ASN A 297 7.98 -24.03 -5.89
N SER A 298 8.95 -23.59 -6.69
CA SER A 298 8.77 -22.63 -7.78
C SER A 298 8.39 -23.31 -9.11
N GLY A 299 8.59 -24.62 -9.22
CA GLY A 299 8.31 -25.43 -10.42
C GLY A 299 6.83 -25.77 -10.62
N GLY A 300 6.57 -26.68 -11.57
CA GLY A 300 5.25 -27.07 -12.10
C GLY A 300 4.15 -27.49 -11.10
N ARG A 301 4.44 -27.57 -9.80
CA ARG A 301 3.57 -28.16 -8.76
C ARG A 301 3.53 -27.33 -7.48
N PRO A 302 2.34 -26.99 -6.95
CA PRO A 302 2.23 -26.35 -5.63
C PRO A 302 2.78 -27.23 -4.51
N GLY A 303 3.45 -26.60 -3.53
CA GLY A 303 4.01 -27.29 -2.36
C GLY A 303 5.40 -26.80 -1.98
N CYS A 304 6.14 -27.65 -1.28
CA CYS A 304 7.50 -27.48 -0.83
C CYS A 304 8.34 -28.70 -1.25
N VAL A 305 9.64 -28.48 -1.40
CA VAL A 305 10.62 -29.52 -1.72
C VAL A 305 11.78 -29.47 -0.74
N CYS A 306 12.26 -30.64 -0.32
CA CYS A 306 13.48 -30.80 0.47
C CYS A 306 14.38 -31.88 -0.12
N TYR A 307 15.68 -31.62 -0.09
CA TYR A 307 16.71 -32.56 -0.52
C TYR A 307 17.47 -33.09 0.68
N ILE A 308 17.39 -34.40 0.92
CA ILE A 308 18.09 -35.08 2.01
C ILE A 308 19.19 -36.00 1.49
N HIS A 309 20.25 -36.12 2.26
CA HIS A 309 21.41 -36.97 1.98
C HIS A 309 21.72 -37.84 3.19
N GLY A 310 21.64 -39.16 3.05
CA GLY A 310 21.98 -40.11 4.10
C GLY A 310 23.38 -40.70 3.92
N GLN A 311 24.18 -40.71 4.99
CA GLN A 311 25.52 -41.30 5.00
C GLN A 311 25.74 -42.20 6.23
N SER A 312 26.33 -43.38 6.04
CA SER A 312 26.74 -44.26 7.15
C SER A 312 27.64 -43.52 8.16
N THR A 313 27.35 -43.68 9.45
CA THR A 313 28.19 -43.16 10.53
C THR A 313 29.54 -43.91 10.60
N PRO A 314 30.61 -43.28 11.11
CA PRO A 314 31.94 -43.90 11.18
C PRO A 314 32.01 -45.21 11.97
N GLU A 315 31.07 -45.40 12.90
CA GLU A 315 30.95 -46.58 13.77
C GLU A 315 30.16 -47.72 13.11
N SER A 316 29.69 -47.53 11.87
CA SER A 316 28.74 -48.47 11.27
C SER A 316 29.37 -49.80 10.89
N LEU A 317 28.68 -50.90 11.23
CA LEU A 317 29.05 -52.27 10.87
C LEU A 317 28.68 -52.61 9.41
N THR A 318 27.83 -51.80 8.76
CA THR A 318 27.48 -51.90 7.34
C THR A 318 28.02 -50.69 6.56
N PRO A 319 29.29 -50.69 6.13
CA PRO A 319 29.83 -49.62 5.33
C PRO A 319 29.14 -49.59 3.95
N GLY A 320 28.59 -48.43 3.56
CA GLY A 320 28.15 -48.19 2.18
C GLY A 320 26.76 -47.58 2.00
N VAL A 321 26.04 -47.19 3.06
CA VAL A 321 24.79 -46.44 2.90
C VAL A 321 25.13 -45.00 2.51
N ASN A 322 24.82 -44.69 1.25
CA ASN A 322 24.87 -43.35 0.70
C ASN A 322 23.62 -43.21 -0.19
N PHE A 323 22.75 -42.24 0.07
CA PHE A 323 21.57 -42.00 -0.77
C PHE A 323 21.19 -40.53 -0.77
N TRP A 324 20.76 -40.03 -1.93
CA TRP A 324 20.08 -38.74 -2.05
C TRP A 324 18.60 -38.96 -2.31
N GLN A 325 17.76 -38.16 -1.66
CA GLN A 325 16.33 -38.21 -1.87
C GLN A 325 15.74 -36.81 -1.90
N MET A 326 14.90 -36.58 -2.89
CA MET A 326 14.06 -35.40 -3.00
C MET A 326 12.68 -35.73 -2.44
N ILE A 327 12.19 -34.93 -1.51
CA ILE A 327 10.89 -35.10 -0.86
C ILE A 327 10.02 -33.90 -1.23
N PHE A 328 8.91 -34.17 -1.91
CA PHE A 328 7.87 -33.19 -2.17
C PHE A 328 6.75 -33.33 -1.15
N PHE A 329 6.39 -32.21 -0.52
CA PHE A 329 5.36 -32.17 0.51
C PHE A 329 4.60 -30.84 0.48
N LEU A 330 3.42 -30.83 1.06
CA LEU A 330 2.55 -29.65 1.16
C LEU A 330 2.91 -28.83 2.41
N ALA A 331 2.52 -27.56 2.47
CA ALA A 331 2.78 -26.69 3.63
C ALA A 331 2.21 -27.26 4.96
N ALA A 332 1.17 -28.10 4.88
CA ALA A 332 0.63 -28.85 6.02
C ALA A 332 1.48 -30.05 6.47
N GLY A 333 2.55 -30.40 5.75
CA GLY A 333 3.43 -31.53 6.01
C GLY A 333 3.03 -32.86 5.35
N THR A 334 2.00 -32.86 4.50
CA THR A 334 1.60 -34.07 3.75
C THR A 334 2.58 -34.34 2.61
N VAL A 335 3.22 -35.51 2.61
CA VAL A 335 4.15 -35.93 1.56
C VAL A 335 3.39 -36.35 0.31
N VAL A 336 3.73 -35.74 -0.82
CA VAL A 336 3.11 -36.01 -2.13
C VAL A 336 3.91 -37.08 -2.88
N SER A 337 5.25 -36.97 -2.88
CA SER A 337 6.13 -37.93 -3.54
C SER A 337 7.56 -37.84 -3.01
N ALA A 338 8.30 -38.94 -3.12
CA ALA A 338 9.74 -38.98 -2.87
C ALA A 338 10.44 -39.59 -4.08
N VAL A 339 11.54 -38.96 -4.51
CA VAL A 339 12.30 -39.35 -5.71
C VAL A 339 13.75 -39.59 -5.30
N ASP A 340 14.29 -40.74 -5.66
CA ASP A 340 15.70 -41.06 -5.42
C ASP A 340 16.58 -40.32 -6.43
N LEU A 341 17.61 -39.66 -5.93
CA LEU A 341 18.57 -38.90 -6.73
C LEU A 341 19.92 -39.64 -6.78
N PRO A 342 20.73 -39.42 -7.82
CA PRO A 342 22.01 -40.10 -7.96
C PRO A 342 23.02 -39.62 -6.93
N ASN A 343 23.72 -40.57 -6.30
CA ASN A 343 24.78 -40.29 -5.33
C ASN A 343 26.06 -39.75 -5.98
N ASN A 344 26.36 -40.28 -7.16
CA ASN A 344 27.54 -39.98 -7.91
C ASN A 344 27.26 -40.03 -9.41
N PHE A 345 28.04 -39.26 -10.14
CA PHE A 345 28.03 -39.29 -11.60
C PHE A 345 29.38 -39.77 -12.11
N VAL A 346 29.35 -40.78 -12.99
CA VAL A 346 30.55 -41.42 -13.54
C VAL A 346 30.64 -41.09 -15.02
N THR A 347 31.62 -40.27 -15.38
CA THR A 347 31.90 -39.91 -16.79
C THR A 347 33.35 -40.16 -17.13
N GLY A 348 33.60 -41.06 -18.09
CA GLY A 348 34.94 -41.30 -18.63
C GLY A 348 36.00 -41.74 -17.60
N GLY A 349 35.58 -42.32 -16.47
CA GLY A 349 36.46 -42.73 -15.36
C GLY A 349 36.61 -41.71 -14.23
N ASP A 350 36.04 -40.50 -14.35
CA ASP A 350 35.97 -39.52 -13.26
C ASP A 350 34.68 -39.73 -12.45
N VAL A 351 34.80 -39.74 -11.11
CA VAL A 351 33.67 -39.94 -10.19
C VAL A 351 33.40 -38.63 -9.44
N ILE A 352 32.24 -38.05 -9.69
CA ILE A 352 31.77 -36.84 -9.02
C ILE A 352 30.92 -37.26 -7.83
N THR A 353 31.29 -36.82 -6.63
CA THR A 353 30.49 -37.02 -5.41
C THR A 353 29.73 -35.73 -5.12
N TYR A 354 28.39 -35.80 -5.17
CA TYR A 354 27.53 -34.65 -4.91
C TYR A 354 27.43 -34.34 -3.42
N ASN A 355 27.44 -33.06 -3.09
CA ASN A 355 27.37 -32.56 -1.72
C ASN A 355 26.44 -31.35 -1.53
N ILE A 356 26.04 -30.67 -2.61
CA ILE A 356 25.13 -29.52 -2.58
C ILE A 356 24.08 -29.71 -3.67
N THR A 357 22.85 -29.30 -3.40
CA THR A 357 21.74 -29.35 -4.36
C THR A 357 20.97 -28.04 -4.31
N TYR A 358 20.58 -27.54 -5.48
CA TYR A 358 19.70 -26.40 -5.64
C TYR A 358 18.46 -26.81 -6.45
N SER A 359 17.27 -26.41 -6.02
CA SER A 359 16.09 -26.44 -6.90
C SER A 359 16.21 -25.30 -7.92
N LEU A 360 15.90 -25.58 -9.18
CA LEU A 360 15.90 -24.59 -10.24
C LEU A 360 14.55 -23.90 -10.35
N HIS A 361 14.57 -22.60 -10.66
CA HIS A 361 13.38 -21.78 -10.83
C HIS A 361 12.52 -22.28 -11.99
N ASP A 362 13.19 -22.64 -13.08
CA ASP A 362 12.57 -23.10 -14.32
C ASP A 362 12.44 -24.64 -14.38
N ASP A 363 12.09 -25.28 -13.26
CA ASP A 363 11.99 -26.74 -13.09
C ASP A 363 13.36 -27.45 -13.10
N GLY A 364 13.47 -28.56 -12.36
CA GLY A 364 14.67 -29.36 -12.24
C GLY A 364 15.59 -29.01 -11.07
N ILE A 365 16.73 -29.69 -11.06
CA ILE A 365 17.62 -29.80 -9.91
C ILE A 365 19.06 -29.62 -10.39
N LEU A 366 19.79 -28.70 -9.76
CA LEU A 366 21.23 -28.57 -9.92
C LEU A 366 21.94 -29.28 -8.77
N MET A 367 22.64 -30.36 -9.08
CA MET A 367 23.50 -31.06 -8.12
C MET A 367 24.96 -30.63 -8.33
N LEU A 368 25.58 -30.07 -7.30
CA LEU A 368 26.99 -29.73 -7.28
C LEU A 368 27.79 -30.77 -6.49
N GLY A 369 28.94 -31.13 -7.05
CA GLY A 369 29.80 -32.15 -6.48
C GLY A 369 31.26 -31.91 -6.79
N ARG A 370 32.13 -32.65 -6.10
CA ARG A 370 33.58 -32.62 -6.36
C ARG A 370 34.04 -33.97 -6.86
N ASN A 371 35.00 -33.95 -7.77
CA ASN A 371 35.70 -35.16 -8.16
C ASN A 371 36.84 -35.50 -7.20
N GLN A 372 37.54 -36.63 -7.44
CA GLN A 372 38.67 -37.08 -6.62
C GLN A 372 39.82 -36.07 -6.54
N ASN A 373 39.95 -35.20 -7.55
CA ASN A 373 40.96 -34.13 -7.59
C ASN A 373 40.50 -32.83 -6.89
N GLY A 374 39.29 -32.81 -6.30
CA GLY A 374 38.72 -31.65 -5.60
C GLY A 374 38.17 -30.55 -6.52
N THR A 375 38.07 -30.79 -7.83
CA THR A 375 37.48 -29.84 -8.79
C THR A 375 35.96 -29.84 -8.70
N LEU A 376 35.34 -28.66 -8.73
CA LEU A 376 33.89 -28.49 -8.61
C LEU A 376 33.20 -28.77 -9.95
N ARG A 377 32.05 -29.43 -9.91
CA ARG A 377 31.21 -29.83 -11.03
C ARG A 377 29.74 -29.58 -10.72
N GLY A 378 28.94 -29.31 -11.75
CA GLY A 378 27.50 -29.19 -11.63
C GLY A 378 26.79 -30.00 -12.70
N SER A 379 25.76 -30.75 -12.29
CA SER A 379 24.93 -31.56 -13.18
C SER A 379 23.47 -31.23 -12.97
N ILE A 380 22.73 -31.11 -14.07
CA ILE A 380 21.32 -30.75 -14.09
C ILE A 380 20.50 -32.01 -14.28
N TYR A 381 19.52 -32.20 -13.41
CA TYR A 381 18.53 -33.26 -13.43
C TYR A 381 17.14 -32.65 -13.56
N ASN A 382 16.18 -33.41 -14.09
CA ASN A 382 14.78 -33.02 -14.01
C ASN A 382 14.15 -33.45 -12.67
N ASP A 383 12.91 -33.06 -12.43
CA ASP A 383 12.13 -33.41 -11.22
C ASP A 383 11.87 -34.91 -11.01
N ASN A 384 12.18 -35.75 -12.00
CA ASN A 384 12.12 -37.20 -11.87
C ASN A 384 13.49 -37.82 -11.56
N GLY A 385 14.52 -37.00 -11.29
CA GLY A 385 15.88 -37.46 -11.03
C GLY A 385 16.65 -37.93 -12.27
N VAL A 386 16.16 -37.62 -13.48
CA VAL A 386 16.81 -38.03 -14.73
C VAL A 386 17.80 -36.96 -15.18
N TYR A 387 19.03 -37.39 -15.50
CA TYR A 387 20.10 -36.51 -15.98
C TYR A 387 19.70 -35.81 -17.29
N VAL A 388 19.88 -34.50 -17.33
CA VAL A 388 19.62 -33.65 -18.51
C VAL A 388 20.93 -33.25 -19.17
N GLN A 389 21.78 -32.50 -18.45
CA GLN A 389 23.06 -32.02 -18.96
C GLN A 389 24.03 -31.58 -17.85
N ASP A 390 25.29 -31.30 -18.22
CA ASP A 390 26.26 -30.63 -17.36
C ASP A 390 26.05 -29.10 -17.37
N TRP A 391 26.40 -28.41 -16.30
CA TRP A 391 26.26 -26.95 -16.19
C TRP A 391 27.13 -26.14 -17.18
N GLY A 392 28.12 -26.77 -17.84
CA GLY A 392 28.94 -26.15 -18.89
C GLY A 392 30.05 -25.20 -18.41
N LEU A 393 30.21 -24.97 -17.10
CA LEU A 393 31.27 -24.09 -16.56
C LEU A 393 32.66 -24.75 -16.54
N PRO A 394 33.75 -23.96 -16.69
CA PRO A 394 35.12 -24.45 -16.57
C PRO A 394 35.39 -25.10 -15.21
N GLN A 395 36.33 -26.05 -15.19
CA GLN A 395 36.70 -26.78 -13.98
C GLN A 395 37.88 -26.11 -13.30
N SER A 396 37.78 -25.86 -12.00
CA SER A 396 38.91 -25.38 -11.21
C SER A 396 38.90 -25.96 -9.80
N GLN A 397 40.09 -26.19 -9.24
CA GLN A 397 40.27 -26.58 -7.85
C GLN A 397 40.04 -25.37 -6.96
N GLY A 398 39.32 -25.54 -5.85
CA GLY A 398 38.98 -24.42 -4.95
C GLY A 398 37.91 -23.47 -5.49
N MET A 399 37.25 -23.81 -6.61
CA MET A 399 36.10 -23.05 -7.10
C MET A 399 34.95 -23.08 -6.09
N LEU A 400 34.31 -21.93 -5.92
CA LEU A 400 33.06 -21.74 -5.18
C LEU A 400 31.94 -21.43 -6.18
N ALA A 401 30.73 -21.88 -5.92
CA ALA A 401 29.58 -21.56 -6.75
C ALA A 401 28.38 -21.18 -5.88
N SER A 402 27.53 -20.33 -6.44
CA SER A 402 26.26 -19.90 -5.85
C SER A 402 25.23 -19.79 -6.97
N TYR A 403 23.96 -20.01 -6.64
CA TYR A 403 22.85 -20.01 -7.58
C TYR A 403 21.91 -18.83 -7.26
N THR A 404 21.46 -18.13 -8.29
CA THR A 404 20.42 -17.09 -8.19
C THR A 404 19.11 -17.64 -8.74
N ASP A 405 18.09 -17.72 -7.90
CA ASP A 405 16.81 -18.32 -8.27
C ASP A 405 16.07 -17.53 -9.38
N ASN A 406 15.82 -16.24 -9.16
CA ASN A 406 15.02 -15.39 -10.07
C ASN A 406 15.46 -15.36 -11.54
N THR A 407 16.74 -15.59 -11.82
CA THR A 407 17.30 -15.51 -13.19
C THR A 407 17.85 -16.84 -13.68
N ASN A 408 17.68 -17.90 -12.87
CA ASN A 408 18.21 -19.22 -13.13
C ASN A 408 19.72 -19.20 -13.47
N THR A 409 20.49 -18.37 -12.75
CA THR A 409 21.91 -18.10 -13.06
C THR A 409 22.81 -18.75 -12.02
N VAL A 410 23.85 -19.45 -12.48
CA VAL A 410 24.95 -19.93 -11.63
C VAL A 410 26.11 -18.97 -11.74
N TRP A 411 26.60 -18.52 -10.58
CA TRP A 411 27.81 -17.74 -10.42
C TRP A 411 28.90 -18.61 -9.83
N ALA A 412 30.03 -18.73 -10.51
CA ALA A 412 31.16 -19.52 -10.03
C ALA A 412 32.43 -18.67 -9.97
N ILE A 413 33.18 -18.82 -8.88
CA ILE A 413 34.39 -18.06 -8.61
C ILE A 413 35.55 -19.03 -8.52
N ALA A 414 36.48 -18.91 -9.46
CA ALA A 414 37.65 -19.76 -9.56
C ALA A 414 38.90 -19.00 -9.10
N PRO A 415 39.65 -19.49 -8.11
CA PRO A 415 40.97 -18.94 -7.84
C PRO A 415 41.89 -19.19 -9.04
N SER A 416 42.79 -18.24 -9.29
CA SER A 416 43.76 -18.27 -10.37
C SER A 416 45.17 -17.97 -9.84
N ILE A 417 46.18 -18.14 -10.68
CA ILE A 417 47.59 -17.91 -10.35
C ILE A 417 47.81 -16.38 -10.17
N ASN A 418 48.79 -15.97 -9.34
CA ASN A 418 49.19 -14.58 -9.12
C ASN A 418 48.15 -13.67 -8.43
N ASN A 419 47.51 -14.12 -7.33
CA ASN A 419 46.52 -13.34 -6.58
C ASN A 419 45.37 -12.82 -7.47
N SER A 420 44.98 -13.63 -8.46
CA SER A 420 43.84 -13.35 -9.32
C SER A 420 42.76 -14.40 -9.13
N TRP A 421 41.54 -14.05 -9.48
CA TRP A 421 40.41 -14.98 -9.50
C TRP A 421 39.48 -14.61 -10.63
N THR A 422 38.81 -15.60 -11.19
CA THR A 422 37.91 -15.43 -12.32
C THR A 422 36.48 -15.71 -11.89
N VAL A 423 35.59 -14.80 -12.24
CA VAL A 423 34.14 -14.95 -12.07
C VAL A 423 33.57 -15.50 -13.36
N TYR A 424 32.86 -16.59 -13.27
CA TYR A 424 32.06 -17.16 -14.34
C TYR A 424 30.57 -16.98 -14.02
N SER A 425 29.77 -16.71 -15.04
CA SER A 425 28.31 -16.80 -14.93
C SER A 425 27.69 -17.48 -16.13
N ILE A 426 26.67 -18.29 -15.87
CA ILE A 426 25.89 -18.99 -16.88
C ILE A 426 24.41 -19.02 -16.48
N ILE A 427 23.54 -18.69 -17.42
CA ILE A 427 22.10 -18.87 -17.28
C ILE A 427 21.80 -20.32 -17.67
N LEU A 428 21.19 -21.07 -16.76
CA LEU A 428 20.81 -22.46 -16.99
C LEU A 428 19.57 -22.53 -17.91
N PRO A 429 19.40 -23.62 -18.69
CA PRO A 429 18.24 -23.75 -19.54
C PRO A 429 16.97 -23.95 -18.71
N SER A 430 15.87 -23.36 -19.17
CA SER A 430 14.54 -23.65 -18.66
C SER A 430 14.11 -25.07 -19.04
N LEU A 431 13.68 -25.85 -18.05
CA LEU A 431 13.11 -27.19 -18.23
C LEU A 431 11.57 -27.18 -18.22
N LEU A 432 10.96 -26.05 -17.88
CA LEU A 432 9.52 -25.81 -18.02
C LEU A 432 9.08 -25.90 -19.50
N PRO A 433 7.86 -26.42 -19.77
CA PRO A 433 7.22 -26.25 -21.07
C PRO A 433 7.16 -24.78 -21.48
N ARG A 434 7.45 -24.47 -22.75
CA ARG A 434 7.44 -23.09 -23.29
C ARG A 434 6.08 -22.38 -23.18
N ASP A 435 5.03 -23.12 -22.87
CA ASP A 435 3.64 -22.65 -22.82
C ASP A 435 3.18 -22.24 -21.40
N ILE A 436 4.04 -22.30 -20.37
CA ILE A 436 3.66 -21.85 -19.02
C ILE A 436 3.54 -20.33 -19.00
N LEU A 437 2.29 -19.87 -19.00
CA LEU A 437 1.90 -18.48 -18.86
C LEU A 437 2.35 -17.98 -17.47
N LEU A 438 3.01 -16.82 -17.44
CA LEU A 438 3.29 -16.04 -16.23
C LEU A 438 4.21 -16.67 -15.16
N LEU A 439 4.98 -17.71 -15.48
CA LEU A 439 5.81 -18.44 -14.49
C LEU A 439 5.00 -18.97 -13.30
N ASN A 440 3.68 -19.15 -13.48
CA ASN A 440 2.80 -19.77 -12.51
C ASN A 440 2.06 -20.94 -13.15
N PRO A 441 2.52 -22.19 -12.94
CA PRO A 441 1.97 -23.37 -13.60
C PRO A 441 0.54 -23.70 -13.14
N SER A 442 0.04 -23.06 -12.07
CA SER A 442 -1.33 -23.24 -11.59
C SER A 442 -2.35 -22.43 -12.40
N ILE A 443 -1.89 -21.43 -13.16
CA ILE A 443 -2.73 -20.57 -13.99
C ILE A 443 -2.84 -21.20 -15.40
N GLU A 444 -4.07 -21.49 -15.81
CA GLU A 444 -4.40 -22.05 -17.12
C GLU A 444 -4.57 -20.95 -18.18
N SER A 445 -5.27 -19.86 -17.84
CA SER A 445 -5.48 -18.74 -18.76
C SER A 445 -5.79 -17.44 -18.01
N ILE A 446 -5.62 -16.31 -18.71
CA ILE A 446 -5.82 -14.97 -18.18
C ILE A 446 -6.47 -14.04 -19.21
N TYR A 447 -7.21 -13.07 -18.69
CA TYR A 447 -7.65 -11.88 -19.41
C TYR A 447 -7.41 -10.64 -18.54
N PRO A 448 -6.71 -9.60 -19.02
CA PRO A 448 -6.15 -9.42 -20.36
C PRO A 448 -5.01 -10.38 -20.67
N THR A 449 -4.81 -10.71 -21.94
CA THR A 449 -3.65 -11.51 -22.37
C THR A 449 -2.35 -10.67 -22.29
N VAL A 450 -1.22 -11.32 -22.02
CA VAL A 450 0.09 -10.64 -21.93
C VAL A 450 0.43 -9.94 -23.25
N ASN A 451 0.94 -8.71 -23.17
CA ASN A 451 1.30 -7.84 -24.29
C ASN A 451 0.15 -7.49 -25.26
N SER A 452 -1.11 -7.67 -24.84
CA SER A 452 -2.27 -7.29 -25.64
C SER A 452 -2.69 -5.83 -25.41
N SER A 453 -3.56 -5.32 -26.28
CA SER A 453 -4.22 -4.02 -26.11
C SER A 453 -5.66 -4.25 -25.65
N ILE A 454 -6.11 -3.53 -24.64
CA ILE A 454 -7.49 -3.59 -24.12
C ILE A 454 -8.21 -2.25 -24.28
N PRO A 455 -9.56 -2.26 -24.36
CA PRO A 455 -10.35 -1.03 -24.33
C PRO A 455 -10.15 -0.24 -23.03
N LEU A 456 -10.24 1.09 -23.12
CA LEU A 456 -10.35 1.95 -21.94
C LEU A 456 -11.55 1.54 -21.08
N TYR A 457 -11.44 1.77 -19.78
CA TYR A 457 -12.51 1.51 -18.81
C TYR A 457 -12.97 0.04 -18.74
N THR A 458 -12.11 -0.89 -19.16
CA THR A 458 -12.34 -2.33 -18.98
C THR A 458 -12.66 -2.60 -17.50
N SER A 459 -13.84 -3.16 -17.24
CA SER A 459 -14.43 -3.23 -15.90
C SER A 459 -14.10 -4.51 -15.12
N SER A 460 -13.41 -5.47 -15.74
CA SER A 460 -13.04 -6.72 -15.08
C SER A 460 -11.79 -7.34 -15.68
N ILE A 461 -11.10 -8.13 -14.86
CA ILE A 461 -10.03 -9.03 -15.27
C ILE A 461 -10.39 -10.46 -14.83
N THR A 462 -9.86 -11.46 -15.52
CA THR A 462 -10.19 -12.86 -15.27
C THR A 462 -8.93 -13.70 -15.17
N ILE A 463 -8.92 -14.61 -14.21
CA ILE A 463 -7.84 -15.59 -14.00
C ILE A 463 -8.49 -16.98 -13.90
N THR A 464 -8.04 -17.92 -14.72
CA THR A 464 -8.51 -19.30 -14.69
C THR A 464 -7.39 -20.20 -14.19
N PHE A 465 -7.65 -20.94 -13.11
CA PHE A 465 -6.73 -21.92 -12.54
C PHE A 465 -6.99 -23.32 -13.11
N ASN A 466 -5.93 -24.13 -13.20
CA ASN A 466 -6.03 -25.52 -13.67
C ASN A 466 -6.75 -26.45 -12.68
N GLN A 467 -6.93 -26.00 -11.43
CA GLN A 467 -7.54 -26.72 -10.31
C GLN A 467 -8.45 -25.80 -9.49
N ASP A 468 -9.34 -26.41 -8.70
CA ASP A 468 -10.29 -25.69 -7.85
C ASP A 468 -9.54 -24.91 -6.75
N VAL A 469 -9.84 -23.61 -6.65
CA VAL A 469 -9.24 -22.67 -5.71
C VAL A 469 -10.27 -22.05 -4.77
N VAL A 470 -9.78 -21.55 -3.65
CA VAL A 470 -10.52 -20.78 -2.64
C VAL A 470 -9.78 -19.50 -2.31
N PRO A 471 -10.49 -18.42 -1.89
CA PRO A 471 -9.83 -17.19 -1.48
C PRO A 471 -8.94 -17.39 -0.27
N SER A 472 -7.86 -16.62 -0.21
CA SER A 472 -6.92 -16.58 0.90
C SER A 472 -6.78 -15.15 1.43
N VAL A 473 -5.62 -14.78 1.98
CA VAL A 473 -5.41 -13.53 2.70
C VAL A 473 -4.67 -12.47 1.89
N ALA A 474 -3.94 -12.84 0.84
CA ALA A 474 -3.13 -11.90 0.09
C ALA A 474 -3.94 -11.11 -0.95
N ASN A 475 -3.25 -10.20 -1.65
CA ASN A 475 -3.88 -9.23 -2.54
C ASN A 475 -3.52 -9.44 -4.02
N ILE A 476 -4.39 -8.95 -4.88
CA ILE A 476 -4.11 -8.67 -6.29
C ILE A 476 -4.02 -7.15 -6.47
N SER A 477 -3.00 -6.70 -7.19
CA SER A 477 -2.72 -5.27 -7.35
C SER A 477 -2.48 -4.92 -8.82
N ILE A 478 -3.02 -3.78 -9.23
CA ILE A 478 -2.97 -3.25 -10.59
C ILE A 478 -2.14 -1.97 -10.57
N TYR A 479 -1.11 -1.93 -11.40
CA TYR A 479 -0.19 -0.81 -11.51
C TYR A 479 -0.19 -0.26 -12.93
N GLN A 480 0.02 1.05 -13.03
CA GLN A 480 0.37 1.72 -14.26
C GLN A 480 1.88 1.98 -14.28
N ARG A 481 2.57 1.50 -15.32
CA ARG A 481 4.00 1.73 -15.51
C ARG A 481 4.21 3.01 -16.31
N THR A 482 4.92 3.96 -15.71
CA THR A 482 5.41 5.17 -16.38
C THR A 482 6.92 5.07 -16.59
N ASN A 483 7.52 6.00 -17.34
CA ASN A 483 8.98 6.03 -17.53
C ASN A 483 9.76 6.27 -16.22
N THR A 484 9.10 6.80 -15.19
CA THR A 484 9.74 7.23 -13.94
C THR A 484 9.36 6.37 -12.74
N SER A 485 8.18 5.77 -12.73
CA SER A 485 7.65 5.01 -11.58
C SER A 485 6.50 4.06 -11.94
N ASP A 486 6.29 3.06 -11.10
CA ASP A 486 5.12 2.19 -11.11
C ASP A 486 4.07 2.77 -10.14
N ASN A 487 2.93 3.23 -10.67
CA ASN A 487 1.86 3.86 -9.88
C ASN A 487 0.77 2.84 -9.56
N LEU A 488 0.48 2.60 -8.27
CA LEU A 488 -0.62 1.73 -7.86
C LEU A 488 -1.97 2.39 -8.20
N ARG A 489 -2.81 1.66 -8.94
CA ARG A 489 -4.15 2.11 -9.34
C ARG A 489 -5.24 1.47 -8.49
N GLN A 490 -5.11 0.17 -8.20
CA GLN A 490 -6.09 -0.58 -7.44
C GLN A 490 -5.45 -1.78 -6.75
N THR A 491 -5.86 -2.10 -5.52
CA THR A 491 -5.45 -3.32 -4.80
C THR A 491 -6.66 -3.93 -4.11
N LEU A 492 -6.81 -5.26 -4.22
CA LEU A 492 -7.95 -6.00 -3.68
C LEU A 492 -7.46 -7.25 -2.96
N SER A 493 -7.97 -7.50 -1.75
CA SER A 493 -7.79 -8.79 -1.08
C SER A 493 -8.66 -9.86 -1.75
N ALA A 494 -8.22 -11.11 -1.71
CA ALA A 494 -8.99 -12.23 -2.25
C ALA A 494 -10.38 -12.41 -1.61
N ASN A 495 -10.57 -11.93 -0.38
CA ASN A 495 -11.86 -11.94 0.32
C ASN A 495 -12.73 -10.69 0.05
N SER A 496 -12.28 -9.79 -0.82
CA SER A 496 -13.04 -8.59 -1.17
C SER A 496 -14.34 -8.96 -1.90
N SER A 497 -15.40 -8.18 -1.70
CA SER A 497 -16.65 -8.33 -2.45
C SER A 497 -16.50 -8.04 -3.95
N ALA A 498 -15.37 -7.46 -4.37
CA ALA A 498 -15.00 -7.19 -5.75
C ALA A 498 -14.20 -8.34 -6.41
N VAL A 499 -14.02 -9.47 -5.71
CA VAL A 499 -13.34 -10.67 -6.20
C VAL A 499 -14.33 -11.84 -6.17
N HIS A 500 -14.71 -12.33 -7.35
CA HIS A 500 -15.77 -13.32 -7.53
C HIS A 500 -15.22 -14.67 -7.98
N PHE A 501 -15.53 -15.73 -7.23
CA PHE A 501 -15.16 -17.11 -7.57
C PHE A 501 -16.31 -17.79 -8.31
N ILE A 502 -16.34 -17.70 -9.63
CA ILE A 502 -17.49 -18.10 -10.47
C ILE A 502 -17.60 -19.64 -10.54
N THR A 503 -16.60 -20.29 -11.13
CA THR A 503 -16.60 -21.75 -11.39
C THR A 503 -15.69 -22.50 -10.42
N ARG A 504 -15.27 -21.85 -9.32
CA ARG A 504 -14.20 -22.29 -8.40
C ARG A 504 -12.80 -22.40 -9.02
N ARG A 505 -12.68 -22.30 -10.34
CA ARG A 505 -11.42 -22.21 -11.07
C ARG A 505 -11.22 -20.85 -11.70
N GLU A 506 -12.31 -20.24 -12.15
CA GLU A 506 -12.34 -18.91 -12.72
C GLU A 506 -12.62 -17.87 -11.64
N ILE A 507 -11.73 -16.89 -11.56
CA ILE A 507 -11.82 -15.73 -10.68
C ILE A 507 -12.01 -14.50 -11.55
N LEU A 508 -13.07 -13.75 -11.27
CA LEU A 508 -13.34 -12.45 -11.87
C LEU A 508 -13.06 -11.37 -10.84
N VAL A 509 -12.26 -10.38 -11.21
CA VAL A 509 -11.91 -9.25 -10.33
C VAL A 509 -12.45 -7.97 -10.96
N ASP A 510 -13.28 -7.25 -10.19
CA ASP A 510 -13.87 -5.99 -10.63
C ASP A 510 -12.81 -4.89 -10.67
N VAL A 511 -12.82 -4.11 -11.75
CA VAL A 511 -11.89 -3.02 -11.98
C VAL A 511 -12.64 -1.70 -11.94
N LEU A 512 -12.11 -0.75 -11.16
CA LEU A 512 -12.66 0.59 -11.08
C LEU A 512 -12.53 1.30 -12.44
N PRO A 513 -13.52 2.12 -12.85
CA PRO A 513 -13.40 2.95 -14.05
C PRO A 513 -12.18 3.88 -14.03
N SER A 514 -11.71 4.27 -12.84
CA SER A 514 -10.50 5.08 -12.68
C SER A 514 -9.19 4.29 -12.80
N THR A 515 -9.20 2.98 -13.07
CA THR A 515 -7.98 2.16 -13.13
C THR A 515 -7.37 2.16 -14.54
N PHE A 516 -8.10 1.67 -15.55
CA PHE A 516 -7.68 1.60 -16.96
C PHE A 516 -8.19 2.79 -17.77
N ASN A 517 -7.93 4.00 -17.30
CA ASN A 517 -8.46 5.25 -17.88
C ASN A 517 -7.41 6.10 -18.63
N GLN A 518 -6.15 5.66 -18.71
CA GLN A 518 -5.11 6.38 -19.44
C GLN A 518 -4.95 5.79 -20.84
N GLU A 519 -4.84 6.63 -21.85
CA GLU A 519 -4.67 6.24 -23.26
C GLU A 519 -3.26 5.70 -23.53
N GLY A 520 -3.16 4.63 -24.32
CA GLY A 520 -1.87 4.07 -24.75
C GLY A 520 -0.92 3.65 -23.62
N ALA A 521 -1.44 3.54 -22.40
CA ALA A 521 -0.63 3.38 -21.19
C ALA A 521 -0.31 1.91 -20.94
N ASN A 522 0.87 1.66 -20.37
CA ASN A 522 1.32 0.33 -19.97
C ASN A 522 0.83 0.03 -18.55
N TYR A 523 0.10 -1.07 -18.40
CA TYR A 523 -0.36 -1.57 -17.11
C TYR A 523 0.22 -2.96 -16.85
N PHE A 524 0.41 -3.29 -15.59
CA PHE A 524 0.73 -4.65 -15.17
C PHE A 524 -0.01 -5.02 -13.90
N ILE A 525 -0.24 -6.33 -13.75
CA ILE A 525 -0.95 -6.91 -12.63
C ILE A 525 0.03 -7.77 -11.84
N THR A 526 0.03 -7.63 -10.52
CA THR A 526 0.73 -8.52 -9.61
C THR A 526 -0.27 -9.27 -8.76
N ILE A 527 -0.02 -10.56 -8.54
CA ILE A 527 -0.78 -11.37 -7.61
C ILE A 527 0.19 -11.75 -6.51
N ASP A 528 -0.12 -11.38 -5.27
CA ASP A 528 0.73 -11.75 -4.15
C ASP A 528 0.69 -13.27 -3.94
N PRO A 529 1.79 -13.91 -3.53
CA PRO A 529 1.77 -15.29 -3.07
C PRO A 529 0.69 -15.48 -2.01
N ASN A 530 0.02 -16.63 -2.00
CA ASN A 530 -1.09 -16.91 -1.09
C ASN A 530 -2.30 -15.95 -1.27
N PHE A 531 -2.53 -15.44 -2.49
CA PHE A 531 -3.81 -14.80 -2.87
C PHE A 531 -4.94 -15.83 -2.90
N VAL A 532 -4.64 -17.03 -3.39
CA VAL A 532 -5.56 -18.18 -3.40
C VAL A 532 -4.87 -19.44 -2.89
N MET A 533 -5.67 -20.39 -2.43
CA MET A 533 -5.22 -21.75 -2.10
C MET A 533 -5.97 -22.78 -2.94
N LEU A 534 -5.39 -23.96 -3.12
CA LEU A 534 -6.13 -25.12 -3.60
C LEU A 534 -7.28 -25.43 -2.63
N ARG A 535 -8.47 -25.73 -3.14
CA ARG A 535 -9.63 -26.08 -2.28
C ARG A 535 -9.38 -27.30 -1.40
N LEU A 536 -8.72 -28.31 -1.97
CA LEU A 536 -8.26 -29.50 -1.26
C LEU A 536 -6.84 -29.74 -1.79
N PRO A 537 -5.80 -29.61 -0.96
CA PRO A 537 -5.77 -29.70 0.51
C PRO A 537 -5.56 -28.37 1.25
N TYR A 538 -6.02 -27.22 0.72
CA TYR A 538 -5.71 -25.88 1.27
C TYR A 538 -4.23 -25.50 1.17
N GLU A 539 -3.60 -25.85 0.05
CA GLU A 539 -2.22 -25.45 -0.24
C GLU A 539 -2.18 -24.04 -0.85
N PRO A 540 -1.43 -23.10 -0.26
CA PRO A 540 -1.19 -21.78 -0.84
C PRO A 540 -0.57 -21.86 -2.22
N LEU A 541 -1.08 -21.07 -3.16
CA LEU A 541 -0.53 -21.01 -4.51
C LEU A 541 0.49 -19.87 -4.67
N PRO A 542 1.50 -20.05 -5.54
CA PRO A 542 2.40 -18.96 -5.90
C PRO A 542 1.63 -17.82 -6.58
N GLY A 543 2.19 -16.62 -6.50
CA GLY A 543 1.63 -15.41 -7.08
C GLY A 543 2.02 -15.20 -8.55
N VAL A 544 1.92 -13.94 -9.00
CA VAL A 544 2.44 -13.45 -10.29
C VAL A 544 3.31 -12.24 -9.99
N SER A 545 4.59 -12.34 -10.38
CA SER A 545 5.60 -11.33 -10.13
C SER A 545 5.40 -10.06 -10.98
N ASN A 546 6.00 -8.96 -10.52
CA ASN A 546 5.96 -7.67 -11.21
C ASN A 546 6.47 -7.77 -12.66
N GLY A 547 5.68 -7.25 -13.61
CA GLY A 547 6.07 -7.06 -15.00
C GLY A 547 5.79 -8.25 -15.90
N THR A 548 5.55 -9.43 -15.32
CA THR A 548 5.24 -10.66 -16.05
C THR A 548 3.89 -10.59 -16.75
N TRP A 549 2.86 -10.07 -16.06
CA TRP A 549 1.55 -9.83 -16.64
C TRP A 549 1.39 -8.35 -16.99
N SER A 550 1.82 -7.95 -18.18
CA SER A 550 1.70 -6.58 -18.69
C SER A 550 0.88 -6.49 -19.97
N PHE A 551 0.21 -5.36 -20.21
CA PHE A 551 -0.64 -5.08 -21.36
C PHE A 551 -0.85 -3.56 -21.53
N PHE A 552 -1.46 -3.16 -22.63
CA PHE A 552 -1.64 -1.75 -23.00
C PHE A 552 -3.13 -1.39 -23.11
N THR A 553 -3.47 -0.13 -22.93
CA THR A 553 -4.79 0.42 -23.29
C THR A 553 -4.79 0.99 -24.71
N GLU A 554 -5.97 1.04 -25.32
CA GLU A 554 -6.16 1.66 -26.63
C GLU A 554 -5.93 3.19 -26.61
N ASN A 555 -5.61 3.74 -27.79
CA ASN A 555 -5.54 5.19 -28.00
C ASN A 555 -6.91 5.71 -28.45
N VAL A 556 -7.44 6.69 -27.72
CA VAL A 556 -8.69 7.39 -28.06
C VAL A 556 -8.39 8.89 -28.17
N THR A 557 -9.20 9.65 -28.88
CA THR A 557 -9.06 11.11 -28.92
C THR A 557 -10.06 11.74 -27.96
N ASN A 558 -9.57 12.47 -26.96
CA ASN A 558 -10.42 13.10 -25.98
C ASN A 558 -10.94 14.49 -26.39
N PRO A 559 -12.19 14.84 -26.04
CA PRO A 559 -12.73 16.17 -26.29
C PRO A 559 -12.13 17.21 -25.33
N PHE A 560 -11.92 18.42 -25.83
CA PHE A 560 -11.47 19.54 -25.00
C PHE A 560 -12.58 19.99 -24.03
N THR A 561 -12.22 20.17 -22.76
CA THR A 561 -13.13 20.62 -21.70
C THR A 561 -12.55 21.83 -20.96
N GLU A 562 -13.40 22.62 -20.29
CA GLU A 562 -13.00 23.81 -19.54
C GLU A 562 -12.49 23.48 -18.12
N ASN A 563 -11.87 24.46 -17.46
CA ASN A 563 -11.47 24.33 -16.05
C ASN A 563 -12.69 24.01 -15.18
N THR A 564 -12.52 23.09 -14.24
CA THR A 564 -13.61 22.64 -13.36
C THR A 564 -13.19 22.77 -11.91
N ASP A 565 -14.03 23.39 -11.07
CA ASP A 565 -13.81 23.44 -9.63
C ASP A 565 -14.54 22.30 -8.93
N VAL A 566 -13.87 21.66 -7.97
CA VAL A 566 -14.41 20.55 -7.19
C VAL A 566 -14.18 20.79 -5.70
N ALA A 567 -15.10 20.29 -4.89
CA ALA A 567 -15.06 20.31 -3.44
C ALA A 567 -14.78 18.90 -2.90
N ILE A 568 -13.90 18.84 -1.91
CA ILE A 568 -13.58 17.62 -1.16
C ILE A 568 -13.69 17.94 0.33
N ARG A 569 -14.08 16.94 1.13
CA ARG A 569 -14.35 17.09 2.56
C ARG A 569 -13.41 16.24 3.39
N LEU A 570 -13.00 16.76 4.54
CA LEU A 570 -12.30 16.00 5.58
C LEU A 570 -13.29 15.28 6.49
N THR A 571 -12.87 14.16 7.07
CA THR A 571 -13.61 13.54 8.18
C THR A 571 -13.63 14.46 9.41
N GLU A 572 -14.54 14.20 10.35
CA GLU A 572 -14.64 14.98 11.60
C GLU A 572 -13.34 14.91 12.41
N GLU A 573 -12.76 13.72 12.58
CA GLU A 573 -11.48 13.54 13.27
C GLU A 573 -10.34 14.30 12.59
N ALA A 574 -10.22 14.15 11.26
CA ALA A 574 -9.22 14.82 10.46
C ALA A 574 -9.33 16.34 10.52
N THR A 575 -10.55 16.86 10.56
CA THR A 575 -10.81 18.30 10.69
C THR A 575 -10.20 18.85 11.98
N THR A 576 -10.45 18.19 13.11
CA THR A 576 -9.88 18.62 14.40
C THR A 576 -8.36 18.50 14.46
N HIS A 577 -7.78 17.53 13.74
CA HIS A 577 -6.34 17.38 13.61
C HIS A 577 -5.73 18.50 12.75
N PHE A 578 -6.33 18.78 11.59
CA PHE A 578 -5.88 19.80 10.64
C PHE A 578 -5.88 21.20 11.28
N ASP A 579 -6.89 21.54 12.07
CA ASP A 579 -6.96 22.85 12.74
C ASP A 579 -5.82 23.09 13.75
N LYS A 580 -5.28 22.02 14.36
CA LYS A 580 -4.15 22.09 15.32
C LYS A 580 -2.79 22.24 14.64
N LEU A 581 -2.70 22.03 13.32
CA LEU A 581 -1.45 22.14 12.58
C LEU A 581 -0.97 23.60 12.50
N ASN A 582 0.35 23.78 12.51
CA ASN A 582 0.96 25.08 12.21
C ASN A 582 0.95 25.36 10.70
N GLU A 583 1.23 26.60 10.29
CA GLU A 583 1.18 27.01 8.88
C GLU A 583 2.13 26.21 7.96
N THR A 584 3.30 25.82 8.46
CA THR A 584 4.26 25.02 7.69
C THR A 584 3.71 23.60 7.44
N ALA A 585 3.13 22.97 8.46
CA ALA A 585 2.52 21.66 8.36
C ALA A 585 1.25 21.68 7.50
N LYS A 586 0.43 22.75 7.60
CA LYS A 586 -0.70 22.96 6.69
C LYS A 586 -0.25 23.09 5.24
N SER A 587 0.85 23.82 4.97
CA SER A 587 1.44 23.89 3.62
C SER A 587 1.86 22.51 3.10
N ALA A 588 2.57 21.73 3.92
CA ALA A 588 3.02 20.40 3.55
C ALA A 588 1.84 19.46 3.26
N TYR A 589 0.78 19.54 4.06
CA TYR A 589 -0.45 18.80 3.88
C TYR A 589 -1.11 19.10 2.52
N TYR A 590 -1.23 20.38 2.13
CA TYR A 590 -1.78 20.76 0.83
C TYR A 590 -0.92 20.25 -0.35
N ASP A 591 0.40 20.34 -0.21
CA ASP A 591 1.33 19.93 -1.27
C ASP A 591 1.31 18.38 -1.44
N GLU A 592 1.21 17.62 -0.35
CA GLU A 592 1.02 16.16 -0.38
C GLU A 592 -0.33 15.77 -1.01
N LEU A 593 -1.42 16.47 -0.64
CA LEU A 593 -2.77 16.21 -1.16
C LEU A 593 -2.85 16.40 -2.70
N ILE A 594 -2.22 17.44 -3.22
CA ILE A 594 -2.18 17.67 -4.68
C ILE A 594 -1.29 16.65 -5.38
N THR A 595 -0.14 16.32 -4.79
CA THR A 595 0.79 15.35 -5.37
C THR A 595 0.19 13.94 -5.40
N SER A 596 -0.48 13.52 -4.32
CA SER A 596 -1.15 12.23 -4.23
C SER A 596 -2.30 12.10 -5.23
N PHE A 597 -3.15 13.14 -5.38
CA PHE A 597 -4.17 13.14 -6.42
C PHE A 597 -3.59 13.09 -7.84
N ALA A 598 -2.56 13.90 -8.11
CA ALA A 598 -1.90 13.90 -9.41
C ALA A 598 -1.35 12.52 -9.78
N ASN A 599 -0.70 11.84 -8.82
CA ASN A 599 -0.20 10.48 -8.99
C ASN A 599 -1.34 9.47 -9.21
N ALA A 600 -2.41 9.55 -8.41
CA ALA A 600 -3.52 8.59 -8.45
C ALA A 600 -4.30 8.64 -9.78
N ILE A 601 -4.51 9.83 -10.35
CA ILE A 601 -5.10 9.98 -11.70
C ILE A 601 -4.05 10.00 -12.83
N SER A 602 -2.76 9.96 -12.47
CA SER A 602 -1.60 9.99 -13.39
C SER A 602 -1.57 11.20 -14.33
N VAL A 603 -1.72 12.39 -13.76
CA VAL A 603 -1.55 13.68 -14.46
C VAL A 603 -0.38 14.47 -13.87
N ASN A 604 0.09 15.48 -14.61
CA ASN A 604 1.04 16.43 -14.07
C ASN A 604 0.42 17.23 -12.91
N THR A 605 1.17 17.49 -11.84
CA THR A 605 0.71 18.30 -10.70
C THR A 605 0.23 19.69 -11.12
N THR A 606 0.73 20.23 -12.24
CA THR A 606 0.26 21.51 -12.81
C THR A 606 -1.18 21.48 -13.31
N ARG A 607 -1.78 20.30 -13.51
CA ARG A 607 -3.20 20.12 -13.88
C ARG A 607 -4.15 20.25 -12.69
N LEU A 608 -3.63 20.31 -11.46
CA LEU A 608 -4.39 20.48 -10.23
C LEU A 608 -3.92 21.76 -9.51
N SER A 609 -4.86 22.57 -9.04
CA SER A 609 -4.55 23.75 -8.23
C SER A 609 -5.46 23.80 -7.02
N MET A 610 -4.92 24.12 -5.85
CA MET A 610 -5.72 24.30 -4.64
C MET A 610 -5.47 25.68 -4.05
N GLN A 611 -6.56 26.37 -3.70
CA GLN A 611 -6.47 27.59 -2.91
C GLN A 611 -6.16 27.17 -1.47
N ARG A 612 -5.07 27.69 -0.88
CA ARG A 612 -4.65 27.39 0.51
C ARG A 612 -5.56 28.06 1.56
N ARG A 613 -6.85 27.86 1.42
CA ARG A 613 -7.96 28.37 2.23
C ARG A 613 -9.03 27.30 2.28
N TYR A 614 -9.76 27.25 3.38
CA TYR A 614 -10.78 26.25 3.62
C TYR A 614 -12.07 26.87 4.14
N GLN A 615 -13.15 26.10 4.06
CA GLN A 615 -14.47 26.43 4.59
C GLN A 615 -14.94 25.31 5.52
N HIS A 616 -15.92 25.58 6.36
CA HIS A 616 -16.58 24.55 7.17
C HIS A 616 -17.93 24.17 6.54
N ASP A 617 -18.26 22.87 6.55
CA ASP A 617 -19.56 22.36 6.13
C ASP A 617 -20.58 22.53 7.26
N GLY A 618 -21.25 23.69 7.29
CA GLY A 618 -22.24 24.05 8.30
C GLY A 618 -23.55 23.26 8.25
N ASN A 619 -23.73 22.35 7.29
CA ASN A 619 -24.91 21.49 7.22
C ASN A 619 -24.87 20.32 8.22
N LEU A 620 -23.69 20.04 8.79
CA LEU A 620 -23.46 18.95 9.73
C LEU A 620 -23.34 19.48 11.17
N LYS A 621 -23.46 18.57 12.14
CA LYS A 621 -23.30 18.90 13.55
C LYS A 621 -21.83 19.19 13.87
N GLU A 622 -21.59 19.95 14.93
CA GLU A 622 -20.22 20.23 15.38
C GLU A 622 -19.50 18.93 15.79
N PRO A 623 -18.20 18.78 15.43
CA PRO A 623 -17.35 19.76 14.75
C PRO A 623 -17.62 19.83 13.24
N TRP A 624 -17.77 21.05 12.70
CA TRP A 624 -18.07 21.22 11.28
C TRP A 624 -16.90 20.78 10.40
N PRO A 625 -17.10 19.78 9.51
CA PRO A 625 -16.02 19.27 8.68
C PRO A 625 -15.42 20.31 7.75
N ILE A 626 -14.13 20.21 7.48
CA ILE A 626 -13.42 21.12 6.57
C ILE A 626 -13.65 20.73 5.11
N LEU A 627 -13.94 21.74 4.27
CA LEU A 627 -14.04 21.67 2.82
C LEU A 627 -12.86 22.36 2.15
N PHE A 628 -12.24 21.66 1.21
CA PHE A 628 -11.23 22.23 0.32
C PHE A 628 -11.76 22.37 -1.10
N ARG A 629 -11.31 23.43 -1.79
CA ARG A 629 -11.56 23.66 -3.21
C ARG A 629 -10.33 23.27 -4.02
N VAL A 630 -10.51 22.36 -4.97
CA VAL A 630 -9.52 21.98 -5.97
C VAL A 630 -10.01 22.42 -7.34
N THR A 631 -9.17 23.08 -8.10
CA THR A 631 -9.40 23.45 -9.49
C THR A 631 -8.68 22.45 -10.40
N LEU A 632 -9.44 21.76 -11.23
CA LEU A 632 -8.97 20.91 -12.32
C LEU A 632 -8.74 21.80 -13.55
N ILE A 633 -7.51 21.84 -14.05
CA ILE A 633 -7.12 22.69 -15.16
C ILE A 633 -7.32 21.94 -16.47
N ALA A 634 -7.88 22.62 -17.47
CA ALA A 634 -8.11 22.11 -18.82
C ALA A 634 -6.81 21.61 -19.49
N ALA A 635 -6.95 20.55 -20.28
CA ALA A 635 -5.88 20.02 -21.11
C ALA A 635 -5.46 21.05 -22.17
N GLN A 636 -4.16 21.11 -22.45
CA GLN A 636 -3.62 21.93 -23.56
C GLN A 636 -3.39 21.10 -24.83
N ASP A 637 -3.28 19.77 -24.69
CA ASP A 637 -3.08 18.80 -25.76
C ASP A 637 -4.27 17.83 -25.80
N SER A 638 -4.64 17.37 -26.99
CA SER A 638 -5.72 16.38 -27.20
C SER A 638 -5.38 14.98 -26.69
N ASN A 639 -4.09 14.72 -26.41
CA ASN A 639 -3.62 13.45 -25.85
C ASN A 639 -3.64 13.43 -24.31
N GLU A 640 -4.07 14.52 -23.67
CA GLU A 640 -4.19 14.59 -22.22
C GLU A 640 -5.65 14.40 -21.77
N ILE A 641 -5.83 13.72 -20.64
CA ILE A 641 -7.14 13.47 -20.03
C ILE A 641 -7.93 14.78 -19.82
N SER A 642 -9.24 14.72 -20.12
CA SER A 642 -10.15 15.85 -19.96
C SER A 642 -10.44 16.18 -18.49
N THR A 643 -10.85 17.40 -18.18
CA THR A 643 -11.24 17.77 -16.80
C THR A 643 -12.47 17.01 -16.31
N GLN A 644 -13.36 16.58 -17.22
CA GLN A 644 -14.51 15.76 -16.87
C GLN A 644 -14.08 14.35 -16.44
N GLU A 645 -13.15 13.73 -17.17
CA GLU A 645 -12.63 12.42 -16.78
C GLU A 645 -11.74 12.50 -15.53
N MET A 646 -11.00 13.59 -15.34
CA MET A 646 -10.30 13.86 -14.08
C MET A 646 -11.29 13.92 -12.91
N TYR A 647 -12.41 14.62 -13.08
CA TYR A 647 -13.46 14.70 -12.06
C TYR A 647 -14.04 13.32 -11.74
N GLU A 648 -14.46 12.56 -12.75
CA GLU A 648 -15.00 11.21 -12.54
C GLU A 648 -13.97 10.27 -11.90
N SER A 649 -12.72 10.36 -12.32
CA SER A 649 -11.63 9.57 -11.74
C SER A 649 -11.41 9.92 -10.26
N LEU A 650 -11.35 11.21 -9.91
CA LEU A 650 -11.22 11.64 -8.52
C LEU A 650 -12.42 11.21 -7.68
N ARG A 651 -13.64 11.31 -8.23
CA ARG A 651 -14.88 10.87 -7.56
C ARG A 651 -14.79 9.38 -7.22
N VAL A 652 -14.46 8.52 -8.19
CA VAL A 652 -14.32 7.08 -7.97
C VAL A 652 -13.19 6.75 -7.00
N LEU A 653 -12.03 7.41 -7.12
CA LEU A 653 -10.87 7.16 -6.26
C LEU A 653 -11.12 7.54 -4.80
N VAL A 654 -11.73 8.71 -4.53
CA VAL A 654 -12.00 9.17 -3.15
C VAL A 654 -13.07 8.29 -2.48
N THR A 655 -14.13 7.93 -3.21
CA THR A 655 -15.16 7.02 -2.68
C THR A 655 -14.58 5.63 -2.39
N ASN A 656 -13.62 5.14 -3.20
CA ASN A 656 -12.97 3.85 -3.03
C ASN A 656 -11.53 3.96 -2.48
N LYS A 657 -11.26 4.98 -1.63
CA LYS A 657 -9.89 5.27 -1.16
C LYS A 657 -9.20 4.10 -0.47
N SER A 658 -9.95 3.17 0.12
CA SER A 658 -9.44 2.00 0.85
C SER A 658 -8.77 0.94 -0.04
N ILE A 659 -9.01 0.98 -1.35
CA ILE A 659 -8.49 0.00 -2.32
C ILE A 659 -7.66 0.67 -3.43
N THR A 660 -7.28 1.93 -3.25
CA THR A 660 -6.51 2.72 -4.23
C THR A 660 -5.25 3.29 -3.58
N SER A 661 -4.35 3.89 -4.36
CA SER A 661 -3.15 4.52 -3.83
C SER A 661 -3.40 5.64 -2.80
N LEU A 662 -4.62 6.19 -2.75
CA LEU A 662 -5.01 7.22 -1.80
C LEU A 662 -4.98 6.76 -0.33
N MET A 663 -4.98 5.44 -0.05
CA MET A 663 -4.86 4.95 1.33
C MET A 663 -3.48 5.17 1.96
N PHE A 664 -2.43 5.37 1.15
CA PHE A 664 -1.05 5.42 1.64
C PHE A 664 -0.57 6.83 2.04
N TYR A 665 -1.32 7.88 1.69
CA TYR A 665 -0.97 9.26 2.05
C TYR A 665 -1.85 9.73 3.21
N GLU A 666 -1.24 10.38 4.21
CA GLU A 666 -1.97 10.85 5.40
C GLU A 666 -3.05 11.87 5.03
N SER A 667 -2.73 12.78 4.11
CA SER A 667 -3.68 13.78 3.61
C SER A 667 -4.91 13.16 2.94
N THR A 668 -4.76 12.20 2.03
CA THR A 668 -5.91 11.60 1.33
C THR A 668 -6.64 10.55 2.16
N ALA A 669 -5.95 9.86 3.08
CA ALA A 669 -6.58 8.96 4.04
C ALA A 669 -7.60 9.69 4.93
N SER A 670 -7.38 10.98 5.17
CA SER A 670 -8.21 11.83 6.02
C SER A 670 -9.50 12.37 5.36
N LEU A 671 -9.66 12.17 4.05
CA LEU A 671 -10.83 12.59 3.27
C LEU A 671 -12.08 11.78 3.62
N ASP A 672 -13.25 12.39 3.52
CA ASP A 672 -14.53 11.73 3.71
C ASP A 672 -14.95 10.99 2.42
N SER A 673 -14.94 9.65 2.48
CA SER A 673 -15.32 8.79 1.35
C SER A 673 -16.82 8.79 1.06
N GLU A 674 -17.67 9.07 2.04
CA GLU A 674 -19.13 9.14 1.85
C GLU A 674 -19.52 10.44 1.15
N PHE A 675 -18.81 11.54 1.45
CA PHE A 675 -18.97 12.79 0.71
C PHE A 675 -18.47 12.68 -0.73
N GLY A 676 -17.34 11.99 -0.93
CA GLY A 676 -16.70 11.85 -2.23
C GLY A 676 -16.17 13.20 -2.76
N VAL A 677 -16.39 13.45 -4.05
CA VAL A 677 -15.97 14.68 -4.75
C VAL A 677 -17.18 15.32 -5.41
N MET A 678 -17.46 16.58 -5.08
CA MET A 678 -18.60 17.34 -5.63
C MET A 678 -18.13 18.43 -6.58
N GLN A 679 -18.78 18.56 -7.74
CA GLN A 679 -18.51 19.66 -8.65
C GLN A 679 -19.10 20.98 -8.11
N LEU A 680 -18.30 22.05 -8.12
CA LEU A 680 -18.74 23.39 -7.75
C LEU A 680 -19.24 24.10 -9.01
N MET A 681 -20.52 24.50 -9.01
CA MET A 681 -21.10 25.27 -10.12
C MET A 681 -20.89 26.78 -9.94
N SER A 682 -20.81 27.50 -11.05
CA SER A 682 -20.78 28.96 -11.01
C SER A 682 -22.09 29.53 -10.46
N ILE A 683 -22.02 30.62 -9.69
CA ILE A 683 -23.21 31.31 -9.15
C ILE A 683 -24.16 31.72 -10.27
N TRP A 684 -23.60 32.18 -11.39
CA TRP A 684 -24.38 32.59 -12.55
C TRP A 684 -25.20 31.45 -13.12
N GLU A 685 -24.60 30.27 -13.32
CA GLU A 685 -25.34 29.11 -13.85
C GLU A 685 -26.46 28.68 -12.91
N ARG A 686 -26.21 28.68 -11.60
CA ARG A 686 -27.19 28.23 -10.62
C ARG A 686 -28.34 29.22 -10.42
N TYR A 687 -28.04 30.52 -10.36
CA TYR A 687 -29.00 31.55 -9.94
C TYR A 687 -29.40 32.53 -11.06
N ARG A 688 -29.11 32.23 -12.34
CA ARG A 688 -29.40 33.17 -13.45
C ARG A 688 -30.85 33.64 -13.49
N PHE A 689 -31.80 32.77 -13.16
CA PHE A 689 -33.23 33.09 -13.24
C PHE A 689 -33.68 33.91 -12.05
N GLU A 690 -33.15 33.63 -10.87
CA GLU A 690 -33.38 34.37 -9.64
C GLU A 690 -32.79 35.78 -9.75
N ILE A 691 -31.56 35.91 -10.26
CA ILE A 691 -30.92 37.20 -10.53
C ILE A 691 -31.71 37.99 -11.58
N ALA A 692 -32.16 37.33 -12.67
CA ALA A 692 -33.02 37.97 -13.66
C ALA A 692 -34.35 38.43 -13.06
N GLY A 693 -34.94 37.64 -12.16
CA GLY A 693 -36.15 38.00 -11.41
C GLY A 693 -35.97 39.27 -10.57
N VAL A 694 -34.86 39.38 -9.83
CA VAL A 694 -34.53 40.59 -9.06
C VAL A 694 -34.39 41.81 -9.97
N ILE A 695 -33.72 41.67 -11.12
CA ILE A 695 -33.58 42.77 -12.10
C ILE A 695 -34.96 43.19 -12.65
N CYS A 696 -35.85 42.24 -12.94
CA CYS A 696 -37.21 42.54 -13.37
C CYS A 696 -38.02 43.29 -12.31
N ILE A 697 -37.92 42.91 -11.03
CA ILE A 697 -38.61 43.60 -9.93
C ILE A 697 -38.14 45.06 -9.82
N ILE A 698 -36.83 45.31 -9.91
CA ILE A 698 -36.26 46.66 -9.89
C ILE A 698 -36.78 47.50 -11.07
N PHE A 699 -36.89 46.90 -12.26
CA PHE A 699 -37.43 47.58 -13.43
C PHE A 699 -38.91 47.95 -13.27
N VAL A 700 -39.74 47.03 -12.74
CA VAL A 700 -41.16 47.30 -12.46
C VAL A 700 -41.33 48.42 -11.44
N LEU A 701 -40.51 48.43 -10.37
CA LEU A 701 -40.49 49.53 -9.39
C LEU A 701 -40.21 50.87 -10.07
N PHE A 702 -39.24 50.92 -11.00
CA PHE A 702 -38.93 52.13 -11.77
C PHE A 702 -40.10 52.63 -12.61
N VAL A 703 -40.85 51.71 -13.23
CA VAL A 703 -42.08 52.03 -13.99
C VAL A 703 -43.16 52.58 -13.08
N VAL A 704 -43.37 51.99 -11.90
CA VAL A 704 -44.36 52.47 -10.91
C VAL A 704 -44.03 53.89 -10.43
N ILE A 705 -42.75 54.19 -10.19
CA ILE A 705 -42.31 55.55 -9.80
C ILE A 705 -42.54 56.55 -10.93
N PHE A 706 -42.23 56.16 -12.17
CA PHE A 706 -42.47 57.00 -13.34
C PHE A 706 -43.96 57.32 -13.50
N LEU A 707 -44.83 56.32 -13.33
CA LEU A 707 -46.29 56.49 -13.37
C LEU A 707 -46.79 57.39 -12.22
N ALA A 708 -46.32 57.15 -11.00
CA ALA A 708 -46.68 57.96 -9.83
C ALA A 708 -46.32 59.44 -10.03
N ASN A 709 -45.10 59.71 -10.54
CA ASN A 709 -44.61 61.06 -10.80
C ASN A 709 -45.38 61.75 -11.95
N HIS A 710 -45.85 60.99 -12.95
CA HIS A 710 -46.69 61.53 -14.02
C HIS A 710 -48.12 61.85 -13.55
N THR A 711 -48.68 61.06 -12.63
CA THR A 711 -50.03 61.30 -12.09
C THR A 711 -50.08 62.48 -11.11
N HIS A 712 -49.04 62.67 -10.29
CA HIS A 712 -48.97 63.73 -9.29
C HIS A 712 -47.53 64.26 -9.16
N PRO A 713 -47.16 65.31 -9.93
CA PRO A 713 -45.78 65.84 -9.94
C PRO A 713 -45.38 66.59 -8.66
N GLU A 714 -46.34 66.92 -7.78
CA GLU A 714 -46.08 67.57 -6.49
C GLU A 714 -45.72 66.56 -5.38
N GLY A 715 -46.00 65.27 -5.58
CA GLY A 715 -45.69 64.21 -4.62
C GLY A 715 -44.25 63.72 -4.71
N ARG A 716 -43.64 63.35 -3.58
CA ARG A 716 -42.25 62.86 -3.50
C ARG A 716 -42.16 61.37 -3.86
N SER A 717 -42.48 61.04 -5.12
CA SER A 717 -42.55 59.66 -5.62
C SER A 717 -41.26 58.84 -5.47
N MET A 718 -40.10 59.50 -5.29
CA MET A 718 -38.82 58.83 -5.03
C MET A 718 -38.74 58.18 -3.63
N GLU A 719 -39.53 58.65 -2.67
CA GLU A 719 -39.55 58.08 -1.30
C GLU A 719 -40.11 56.66 -1.28
N LEU A 720 -40.99 56.29 -2.23
CA LEU A 720 -41.44 54.91 -2.41
C LEU A 720 -40.28 53.96 -2.77
N PHE A 721 -39.38 54.42 -3.64
CA PHE A 721 -38.22 53.62 -4.06
C PHE A 721 -37.25 53.38 -2.91
N LYS A 722 -36.92 54.46 -2.19
CA LYS A 722 -36.05 54.40 -1.02
C LYS A 722 -36.63 53.48 0.04
N PHE A 723 -37.92 53.65 0.37
CA PHE A 723 -38.61 52.80 1.34
C PHE A 723 -38.53 51.32 0.97
N VAL A 724 -38.79 50.95 -0.29
CA VAL A 724 -38.70 49.54 -0.74
C VAL A 724 -37.27 48.99 -0.64
N LEU A 725 -36.25 49.78 -1.00
CA LEU A 725 -34.86 49.35 -0.91
C LEU A 725 -34.41 49.15 0.55
N ILE A 726 -34.75 50.10 1.43
CA ILE A 726 -34.39 50.05 2.85
C ILE A 726 -35.04 48.84 3.53
N MET A 727 -36.33 48.61 3.26
CA MET A 727 -37.02 47.43 3.78
C MET A 727 -36.44 46.13 3.21
N SER A 728 -36.04 46.11 1.94
CA SER A 728 -35.38 44.95 1.33
C SER A 728 -34.01 44.68 1.97
N ASP A 729 -33.23 45.72 2.27
CA ASP A 729 -31.91 45.61 2.91
C ASP A 729 -32.04 44.99 4.30
N PHE A 730 -32.97 45.49 5.12
CA PHE A 730 -33.26 44.95 6.44
C PHE A 730 -33.69 43.48 6.41
N VAL A 731 -34.55 43.09 5.45
CA VAL A 731 -34.97 41.69 5.26
C VAL A 731 -33.80 40.81 4.84
N LEU A 732 -32.92 41.30 3.96
CA LEU A 732 -31.73 40.55 3.52
C LEU A 732 -30.72 40.36 4.65
N ASP A 733 -30.51 41.36 5.50
CA ASP A 733 -29.64 41.26 6.67
C ASP A 733 -30.14 40.24 7.69
N ILE A 734 -31.45 40.25 7.98
CA ILE A 734 -32.10 39.24 8.82
C ILE A 734 -31.97 37.85 8.20
N PHE A 735 -32.28 37.73 6.91
CA PHE A 735 -32.19 36.46 6.20
C PHE A 735 -30.76 35.92 6.22
N PHE A 736 -29.76 36.77 5.99
CA PHE A 736 -28.35 36.41 6.08
C PHE A 736 -27.97 35.93 7.48
N LEU A 737 -28.37 36.65 8.54
CA LEU A 737 -28.07 36.26 9.92
C LEU A 737 -28.63 34.87 10.27
N PHE A 738 -29.86 34.57 9.88
CA PHE A 738 -30.51 33.29 10.20
C PHE A 738 -30.06 32.13 9.32
N THR A 739 -29.74 32.37 8.05
CA THR A 739 -29.39 31.29 7.11
C THR A 739 -27.89 31.04 6.97
N ARG A 740 -27.07 32.08 7.10
CA ARG A 740 -25.62 32.06 6.81
C ARG A 740 -24.79 32.63 7.96
N GLY A 741 -25.41 33.23 8.98
CA GLY A 741 -24.70 33.88 10.08
C GLY A 741 -23.81 32.92 10.88
N HIS A 742 -24.10 31.62 10.84
CA HIS A 742 -23.31 30.59 11.49
C HIS A 742 -22.11 30.10 10.65
N ASP A 743 -22.05 30.38 9.34
CA ASP A 743 -20.95 29.95 8.45
C ASP A 743 -19.58 30.52 8.92
N VAL A 744 -19.59 31.65 9.64
CA VAL A 744 -18.42 32.25 10.27
C VAL A 744 -18.75 32.56 11.74
N PRO A 745 -18.41 31.67 12.70
CA PRO A 745 -18.81 31.80 14.11
C PRO A 745 -18.43 33.14 14.74
N VAL A 746 -17.28 33.67 14.33
CA VAL A 746 -16.72 34.92 14.83
C VAL A 746 -17.59 36.13 14.44
N LEU A 747 -18.32 36.06 13.33
CA LEU A 747 -19.13 37.17 12.82
C LEU A 747 -20.59 37.14 13.30
N PHE A 748 -21.09 36.00 13.80
CA PHE A 748 -22.48 35.88 14.23
C PHE A 748 -22.86 36.87 15.34
N LEU A 749 -22.11 36.83 16.45
CA LEU A 749 -22.39 37.65 17.63
C LEU A 749 -22.24 39.16 17.33
N PRO A 750 -21.19 39.64 16.64
CA PRO A 750 -21.11 41.03 16.21
C PRO A 750 -22.27 41.47 15.31
N SER A 751 -22.68 40.62 14.36
CA SER A 751 -23.75 40.95 13.40
C SER A 751 -25.11 41.07 14.10
N LEU A 752 -25.41 40.12 15.00
CA LEU A 752 -26.60 40.16 15.84
C LEU A 752 -26.66 41.44 16.70
N LEU A 753 -25.55 41.81 17.33
CA LEU A 753 -25.47 43.01 18.15
C LEU A 753 -25.67 44.29 17.33
N ILE A 754 -25.11 44.37 16.12
CA ILE A 754 -25.26 45.53 15.24
C ILE A 754 -26.74 45.76 14.87
N ILE A 755 -27.46 44.69 14.50
CA ILE A 755 -28.89 44.76 14.15
C ILE A 755 -29.73 45.16 15.37
N LEU A 756 -29.51 44.52 16.52
CA LEU A 756 -30.25 44.82 17.76
C LEU A 756 -30.06 46.26 18.24
N VAL A 757 -28.82 46.76 18.19
CA VAL A 757 -28.52 48.15 18.56
C VAL A 757 -29.18 49.13 17.59
N GLY A 758 -29.15 48.85 16.29
CA GLY A 758 -29.82 49.66 15.27
C GLY A 758 -31.32 49.81 15.52
N ILE A 759 -32.02 48.68 15.70
CA ILE A 759 -33.46 48.64 15.98
C ILE A 759 -33.79 49.39 17.28
N CYS A 760 -33.01 49.18 18.35
CA CYS A 760 -33.23 49.87 19.63
C CYS A 760 -33.14 51.39 19.49
N VAL A 761 -32.13 51.91 18.79
CA VAL A 761 -31.95 53.36 18.59
C VAL A 761 -33.10 53.93 17.75
N ASN A 762 -33.43 53.28 16.63
CA ASN A 762 -34.53 53.69 15.76
C ASN A 762 -35.88 53.69 16.50
N PHE A 763 -36.12 52.69 17.36
CA PHE A 763 -37.31 52.63 18.22
C PHE A 763 -37.45 53.85 19.13
N PHE A 764 -36.40 54.20 19.89
CA PHE A 764 -36.47 55.32 20.84
C PHE A 764 -36.72 56.65 20.14
N ILE A 765 -36.11 56.87 18.98
CA ILE A 765 -36.23 58.11 18.23
C ILE A 765 -37.60 58.20 17.56
N THR A 766 -38.07 57.11 16.94
CA THR A 766 -39.41 57.02 16.36
C THR A 766 -40.49 57.28 17.40
N MET A 767 -40.36 56.68 18.60
CA MET A 767 -41.29 56.92 19.71
C MET A 767 -41.26 58.37 20.18
N PHE A 768 -40.08 58.98 20.28
CA PHE A 768 -39.95 60.39 20.64
C PHE A 768 -40.63 61.30 19.61
N ILE A 769 -40.39 61.08 18.32
CA ILE A 769 -41.02 61.82 17.22
C ILE A 769 -42.53 61.65 17.28
N PHE A 770 -43.02 60.42 17.40
CA PHE A 770 -44.44 60.13 17.41
C PHE A 770 -45.15 60.81 18.59
N PHE A 771 -44.65 60.70 19.82
CA PHE A 771 -45.28 61.34 20.98
C PHE A 771 -45.26 62.86 20.89
N LYS A 772 -44.15 63.44 20.42
CA LYS A 772 -44.05 64.89 20.23
C LYS A 772 -45.08 65.39 19.23
N GLU A 773 -45.26 64.71 18.10
CA GLU A 773 -46.22 65.09 17.07
C GLU A 773 -47.66 64.80 17.48
N PHE A 774 -47.92 63.68 18.14
CA PHE A 774 -49.27 63.30 18.57
C PHE A 774 -49.83 64.23 19.66
N TYR A 775 -49.01 64.70 20.60
CA TYR A 775 -49.47 65.61 21.66
C TYR A 775 -49.21 67.09 21.36
N GLY A 776 -48.29 67.42 20.45
CA GLY A 776 -47.85 68.79 20.17
C GLY A 776 -48.38 69.39 18.87
N ASN A 777 -48.96 68.59 17.97
CA ASN A 777 -49.43 69.05 16.66
C ASN A 777 -50.85 68.53 16.38
N ASP A 778 -51.85 69.43 16.47
CA ASP A 778 -53.26 69.09 16.28
C ASP A 778 -53.57 68.49 14.89
N ASN A 779 -52.80 68.89 13.86
CA ASN A 779 -52.98 68.35 12.50
C ASN A 779 -52.50 66.90 12.41
N PHE A 780 -51.36 66.58 13.02
CA PHE A 780 -50.83 65.21 13.06
C PHE A 780 -51.70 64.31 13.93
N HIS A 781 -52.17 64.82 15.08
CA HIS A 781 -53.11 64.11 15.96
C HIS A 781 -54.40 63.72 15.24
N ASN A 782 -54.99 64.65 14.47
CA ASN A 782 -56.19 64.39 13.69
C ASN A 782 -55.91 63.41 12.54
N TRP A 783 -54.78 63.55 11.83
CA TRP A 783 -54.37 62.62 10.78
C TRP A 783 -54.17 61.19 11.32
N ALA A 784 -53.46 61.05 12.45
CA ALA A 784 -53.18 59.75 13.07
C ALA A 784 -54.47 59.08 13.58
N ARG A 785 -55.46 59.86 14.06
CA ARG A 785 -56.79 59.34 14.41
C ARG A 785 -57.64 58.93 13.22
N GLN A 786 -57.49 59.60 12.08
CA GLN A 786 -58.20 59.25 10.84
C GLN A 786 -57.58 58.02 10.16
N ASN A 787 -56.26 57.84 10.28
CA ASN A 787 -55.49 56.79 9.62
C ASN A 787 -54.80 55.84 10.64
N VAL A 788 -55.53 55.40 11.68
CA VAL A 788 -54.99 54.63 12.82
C VAL A 788 -54.17 53.41 12.40
N VAL A 789 -54.62 52.69 11.36
CA VAL A 789 -53.93 51.50 10.86
C VAL A 789 -52.62 51.88 10.19
N ALA A 790 -52.64 52.88 9.30
CA ALA A 790 -51.45 53.32 8.59
C ALA A 790 -50.42 53.90 9.57
N SER A 791 -50.84 54.75 10.52
CA SER A 791 -49.94 55.32 11.52
C SER A 791 -49.27 54.23 12.37
N SER A 792 -50.03 53.21 12.79
CA SER A 792 -49.48 52.10 13.60
C SER A 792 -48.48 51.27 12.80
N VAL A 793 -48.79 50.94 11.54
CA VAL A 793 -47.92 50.17 10.66
C VAL A 793 -46.62 50.92 10.38
N PHE A 794 -46.69 52.19 10.04
CA PHE A 794 -45.49 52.97 9.74
C PHE A 794 -44.63 53.24 10.97
N ILE A 795 -45.20 53.42 12.16
CA ILE A 795 -44.40 53.49 13.40
C ILE A 795 -43.58 52.22 13.60
N VAL A 796 -44.18 51.05 13.38
CA VAL A 796 -43.48 49.77 13.52
C VAL A 796 -42.40 49.61 12.45
N LEU A 797 -42.70 49.99 11.21
CA LEU A 797 -41.72 49.96 10.12
C LEU A 797 -40.55 50.92 10.36
N SER A 798 -40.80 52.06 11.01
CA SER A 798 -39.77 53.02 11.38
C SER A 798 -38.78 52.54 12.44
N TYR A 799 -39.08 51.41 13.12
CA TYR A 799 -38.08 50.74 13.96
C TYR A 799 -36.99 50.07 13.13
N CYS A 800 -37.31 49.63 11.92
CA CYS A 800 -36.34 49.06 10.99
C CYS A 800 -35.42 50.19 10.49
N ASP A 801 -36.03 51.26 9.96
CA ASP A 801 -35.33 52.47 9.57
C ASP A 801 -36.25 53.69 9.69
N ILE A 802 -35.72 54.76 10.29
CA ILE A 802 -36.49 55.99 10.53
C ILE A 802 -36.95 56.65 9.23
N GLU A 803 -36.24 56.46 8.11
CA GLU A 803 -36.59 57.01 6.79
C GLU A 803 -37.96 56.49 6.29
N ALA A 804 -38.49 55.43 6.89
CA ALA A 804 -39.88 55.02 6.67
C ALA A 804 -40.91 56.11 7.04
N LEU A 805 -40.56 57.07 7.90
CA LEU A 805 -41.40 58.23 8.21
C LEU A 805 -41.50 59.23 7.05
N ASP A 806 -40.44 59.38 6.25
CA ASP A 806 -40.42 60.26 5.07
C ASP A 806 -41.37 59.73 4.00
N PHE A 807 -41.52 58.41 3.92
CA PHE A 807 -42.54 57.80 3.07
C PHE A 807 -43.94 58.24 3.49
N VAL A 808 -44.28 58.29 4.78
CA VAL A 808 -45.64 58.68 5.26
C VAL A 808 -45.95 60.16 5.03
N SER A 809 -44.95 61.00 4.79
CA SER A 809 -45.11 62.43 4.47
C SER A 809 -44.89 62.76 2.99
N SER A 810 -44.79 61.73 2.14
CA SER A 810 -44.40 61.87 0.73
C SER A 810 -45.52 62.35 -0.20
N ASP A 811 -46.77 62.39 0.26
CA ASP A 811 -47.96 62.80 -0.52
C ASP A 811 -48.10 62.07 -1.87
N ILE A 812 -47.85 60.76 -1.85
CA ILE A 812 -47.89 59.93 -3.05
C ILE A 812 -49.36 59.58 -3.38
N SER A 813 -49.75 59.81 -4.63
CA SER A 813 -51.03 59.39 -5.21
C SER A 813 -52.29 59.96 -4.49
N ASN A 814 -52.17 61.10 -3.80
CA ASN A 814 -53.26 61.76 -3.07
C ASN A 814 -53.98 60.84 -2.04
N SER A 815 -53.23 59.89 -1.47
CA SER A 815 -53.74 58.98 -0.44
C SER A 815 -53.69 59.63 0.92
N SER A 816 -54.82 59.64 1.63
CA SER A 816 -54.90 60.18 3.00
C SER A 816 -53.96 59.47 3.99
N CYS A 817 -53.50 58.26 3.67
CA CYS A 817 -52.59 57.46 4.50
C CYS A 817 -51.11 57.88 4.39
N VAL A 818 -50.74 58.70 3.40
CA VAL A 818 -49.36 59.06 3.07
C VAL A 818 -49.17 60.59 3.04
N GLN A 819 -50.02 61.29 3.80
CA GLN A 819 -50.08 62.75 3.93
C GLN A 819 -49.90 63.18 5.39
N ALA A 820 -48.96 62.57 6.12
CA ALA A 820 -48.72 62.91 7.52
C ALA A 820 -48.16 64.34 7.66
N PRO A 821 -48.83 65.24 8.41
CA PRO A 821 -48.42 66.63 8.52
C PRO A 821 -47.43 66.82 9.68
N PHE A 822 -46.16 66.42 9.48
CA PHE A 822 -45.10 66.62 10.47
C PHE A 822 -44.74 68.10 10.67
N SER A 823 -44.39 68.49 11.89
CA SER A 823 -43.90 69.85 12.17
C SER A 823 -42.50 70.09 11.59
N GLU A 824 -42.16 71.35 11.29
CA GLU A 824 -40.86 71.75 10.73
C GLU A 824 -39.68 71.34 11.64
N VAL A 825 -39.90 71.31 12.96
CA VAL A 825 -38.91 70.84 13.94
C VAL A 825 -38.65 69.34 13.82
N THR A 826 -39.64 68.56 13.42
CA THR A 826 -39.50 67.10 13.26
C THR A 826 -38.80 66.74 11.95
N ASN A 827 -39.02 67.51 10.87
CA ASN A 827 -38.19 67.42 9.66
C ASN A 827 -36.73 67.78 9.95
N ILE A 828 -36.47 68.76 10.83
CA ILE A 828 -35.11 69.12 11.28
C ILE A 828 -34.51 67.99 12.14
N VAL A 829 -35.27 67.39 13.06
CA VAL A 829 -34.78 66.27 13.90
C VAL A 829 -34.50 65.02 13.06
N SER A 830 -35.37 64.71 12.08
CA SER A 830 -35.14 63.63 11.11
C SER A 830 -33.88 63.91 10.31
N HIS A 831 -33.74 65.08 9.69
CA HIS A 831 -32.55 65.43 8.92
C HIS A 831 -31.26 65.57 9.74
N ILE A 832 -31.32 65.98 11.00
CA ILE A 832 -30.16 65.96 11.90
C ILE A 832 -29.79 64.52 12.24
N TYR A 833 -30.77 63.65 12.47
CA TYR A 833 -30.53 62.23 12.67
C TYR A 833 -29.94 61.60 11.41
N ASP A 834 -30.47 61.89 10.22
CA ASP A 834 -29.92 61.45 8.94
C ASP A 834 -28.50 62.00 8.75
N CYS A 835 -28.23 63.25 9.12
CA CYS A 835 -26.86 63.79 9.09
C CYS A 835 -25.95 63.06 10.08
N ILE A 836 -26.44 62.68 11.27
CA ILE A 836 -25.68 61.93 12.28
C ILE A 836 -25.46 60.50 11.82
N VAL A 837 -26.46 59.84 11.24
CA VAL A 837 -26.41 58.50 10.67
C VAL A 837 -25.52 58.48 9.44
N MET A 838 -25.63 59.46 8.55
CA MET A 838 -24.79 59.62 7.37
C MET A 838 -23.36 60.01 7.74
N VAL A 839 -23.12 60.79 8.81
CA VAL A 839 -21.78 61.02 9.39
C VAL A 839 -21.25 59.76 10.08
N ARG A 840 -22.11 58.98 10.75
CA ARG A 840 -21.76 57.68 11.34
C ARG A 840 -21.45 56.66 10.26
N ASP A 841 -22.17 56.65 9.16
CA ASP A 841 -22.08 55.65 8.09
C ASP A 841 -21.01 56.03 7.07
N SER A 842 -20.76 57.33 6.85
CA SER A 842 -19.54 57.81 6.19
C SER A 842 -18.31 57.60 7.06
N ARG A 843 -18.38 57.78 8.39
CA ARG A 843 -17.29 57.36 9.31
C ARG A 843 -17.17 55.86 9.40
N LYS A 844 -18.23 55.05 9.29
CA LYS A 844 -18.14 53.59 9.18
C LYS A 844 -17.60 53.18 7.82
N ALA A 845 -17.84 53.93 6.75
CA ALA A 845 -17.25 53.70 5.44
C ALA A 845 -15.76 54.12 5.41
N ASP A 846 -15.38 55.14 6.17
CA ASP A 846 -13.98 55.58 6.32
C ASP A 846 -13.21 54.76 7.36
N LEU A 847 -13.89 54.30 8.41
CA LEU A 847 -13.37 53.35 9.39
C LEU A 847 -13.34 51.97 8.77
N SER A 848 -14.34 51.50 8.04
CA SER A 848 -14.25 50.26 7.26
C SER A 848 -13.24 50.40 6.14
N ARG A 849 -13.08 51.55 5.45
CA ARG A 849 -11.95 51.75 4.53
C ARG A 849 -10.60 51.81 5.22
N LYS A 850 -10.49 52.37 6.43
CA LYS A 850 -9.23 52.41 7.20
C LYS A 850 -8.90 51.06 7.80
N THR A 851 -9.85 50.38 8.42
CA THR A 851 -9.73 49.02 8.94
C THR A 851 -9.52 48.04 7.79
N TYR A 852 -10.21 48.17 6.65
CA TYR A 852 -9.94 47.35 5.46
C TYR A 852 -8.61 47.72 4.80
N LYS A 853 -8.18 49.00 4.80
CA LYS A 853 -6.82 49.39 4.36
C LYS A 853 -5.74 48.94 5.33
N GLU A 854 -5.97 48.95 6.63
CA GLU A 854 -5.05 48.50 7.68
C GLU A 854 -4.97 46.97 7.68
N TRP A 855 -6.08 46.26 7.49
CA TRP A 855 -6.12 44.81 7.28
C TRP A 855 -5.54 44.40 5.91
N TRP A 856 -5.74 45.21 4.85
CA TRP A 856 -5.10 45.06 3.55
C TRP A 856 -3.60 45.37 3.59
N GLN A 857 -3.16 46.30 4.45
CA GLN A 857 -1.74 46.61 4.68
C GLN A 857 -1.06 45.57 5.59
N VAL A 858 -1.77 45.02 6.58
CA VAL A 858 -1.33 43.84 7.36
C VAL A 858 -1.25 42.60 6.47
N GLY A 859 -2.19 42.44 5.52
CA GLY A 859 -2.11 41.43 4.45
C GLY A 859 -0.97 41.67 3.44
N LYS A 860 -0.65 42.93 3.10
CA LYS A 860 0.50 43.28 2.24
C LYS A 860 1.85 43.15 2.95
N ALA A 861 1.92 43.40 4.25
CA ALA A 861 3.13 43.22 5.05
C ALA A 861 3.52 41.73 5.17
N SER A 862 2.54 40.81 5.08
CA SER A 862 2.78 39.36 4.96
C SER A 862 3.07 38.89 3.53
N ALA A 863 2.83 39.73 2.51
CA ALA A 863 2.94 39.39 1.08
C ALA A 863 4.03 40.20 0.35
N SER A 864 5.01 40.75 1.06
CA SER A 864 6.18 41.42 0.49
C SER A 864 7.38 40.47 0.40
N LYS A 865 7.22 39.35 -0.32
CA LYS A 865 8.31 38.69 -1.04
C LYS A 865 7.74 37.84 -2.16
N ARG A 866 8.03 38.29 -3.40
CA ARG A 866 7.90 37.64 -4.72
C ARG A 866 6.64 37.92 -5.56
N ILE A 867 6.94 38.64 -6.66
CA ILE A 867 6.44 38.51 -8.05
C ILE A 867 5.08 39.18 -8.32
N SER A 868 5.01 40.28 -9.09
CA SER A 868 5.23 40.44 -10.54
C SER A 868 4.18 39.76 -11.43
N SER A 869 3.25 40.59 -11.91
CA SER A 869 2.42 40.43 -13.12
C SER A 869 1.13 39.59 -13.06
N ARG A 870 0.06 40.26 -13.52
CA ARG A 870 -1.19 39.79 -14.16
C ARG A 870 -2.41 39.36 -13.33
N LYS A 871 -3.48 40.12 -13.63
CA LYS A 871 -4.93 39.87 -13.63
C LYS A 871 -5.64 39.58 -12.30
N HIS A 872 -6.46 40.55 -11.91
CA HIS A 872 -7.43 40.53 -10.81
C HIS A 872 -8.46 39.39 -10.96
N PRO A 873 -8.70 38.57 -9.92
CA PRO A 873 -9.95 37.84 -9.77
C PRO A 873 -10.90 38.59 -8.83
N HIS A 874 -12.14 38.72 -9.27
CA HIS A 874 -13.25 39.33 -8.54
C HIS A 874 -13.59 38.50 -7.29
N PHE A 875 -13.64 39.18 -6.15
CA PHE A 875 -13.85 38.63 -4.82
C PHE A 875 -15.32 38.82 -4.43
N LEU A 876 -16.25 38.04 -4.98
CA LEU A 876 -17.66 37.99 -4.58
C LEU A 876 -18.29 36.73 -5.20
N SER A 877 -17.92 35.55 -4.73
CA SER A 877 -18.69 34.35 -5.05
C SER A 877 -18.66 33.34 -3.90
N GLY A 878 -19.70 33.34 -3.07
CA GLY A 878 -20.03 32.19 -2.22
C GLY A 878 -20.54 31.07 -3.10
N PHE A 879 -19.81 29.95 -3.17
CA PHE A 879 -20.23 28.78 -3.92
C PHE A 879 -21.06 27.86 -3.03
N VAL A 880 -22.01 27.14 -3.64
CA VAL A 880 -22.89 26.21 -2.92
C VAL A 880 -22.68 24.82 -3.50
N PRO A 881 -22.32 23.81 -2.70
CA PRO A 881 -22.27 22.42 -3.16
C PRO A 881 -23.65 21.95 -3.58
N VAL A 882 -23.72 21.13 -4.64
CA VAL A 882 -24.97 20.55 -5.12
C VAL A 882 -25.38 19.41 -4.18
N GLN A 883 -26.53 19.51 -3.53
CA GLN A 883 -27.12 18.38 -2.79
C GLN A 883 -27.63 17.31 -3.79
N PRO A 884 -27.39 16.02 -3.53
CA PRO A 884 -27.93 14.95 -4.36
C PRO A 884 -29.46 14.90 -4.27
N GLY A 885 -30.11 14.54 -5.39
CA GLY A 885 -31.52 14.13 -5.39
C GLY A 885 -31.73 12.87 -4.56
N PRO A 886 -32.99 12.56 -4.17
CA PRO A 886 -33.28 11.46 -3.26
C PRO A 886 -32.81 10.12 -3.82
N VAL A 887 -31.91 9.47 -3.08
CA VAL A 887 -31.52 8.07 -3.28
C VAL A 887 -32.72 7.21 -2.92
N ILE A 888 -33.21 6.43 -3.88
CA ILE A 888 -34.12 5.32 -3.60
C ILE A 888 -33.31 4.28 -2.81
N GLN A 889 -33.50 4.24 -1.50
CA GLN A 889 -32.97 3.15 -0.68
C GLN A 889 -33.71 1.86 -1.05
N VAL A 890 -32.97 0.89 -1.59
CA VAL A 890 -33.39 -0.51 -1.52
C VAL A 890 -33.11 -0.96 -0.10
N THR A 891 -34.17 -1.10 0.68
CA THR A 891 -34.14 -1.63 2.05
C THR A 891 -33.79 -3.11 2.02
N THR A 892 -32.68 -3.49 2.65
CA THR A 892 -32.44 -4.85 3.15
C THR A 892 -33.26 -5.03 4.44
N PRO A 893 -34.09 -6.08 4.58
CA PRO A 893 -34.89 -6.27 5.79
C PRO A 893 -34.01 -6.85 6.91
N GLU A 894 -33.91 -6.11 8.01
CA GLU A 894 -33.40 -6.62 9.29
C GLU A 894 -34.37 -7.63 9.91
N ALA A 895 -33.78 -8.69 10.47
CA ALA A 895 -34.46 -9.71 11.24
C ALA A 895 -35.11 -9.13 12.50
N SER A 896 -36.41 -9.36 12.67
CA SER A 896 -37.09 -9.19 13.96
C SER A 896 -37.66 -10.53 14.43
N THR A 897 -37.21 -10.93 15.61
CA THR A 897 -37.79 -11.98 16.44
C THR A 897 -39.12 -11.49 17.04
N GLY A 898 -40.20 -12.25 16.87
CA GLY A 898 -41.46 -11.98 17.56
C GLY A 898 -42.57 -12.95 17.13
N ILE A 899 -43.14 -13.65 18.09
CA ILE A 899 -44.03 -14.81 17.99
C ILE A 899 -45.50 -14.36 17.88
N ILE A 900 -46.36 -15.16 17.21
CA ILE A 900 -47.72 -15.63 17.59
C ILE A 900 -48.78 -15.54 16.45
N SER A 901 -49.42 -16.71 16.22
CA SER A 901 -50.77 -17.05 15.68
C SER A 901 -51.10 -16.72 14.21
N GLU A 902 -51.24 -17.71 13.32
CA GLU A 902 -52.37 -18.66 13.15
C GLU A 902 -53.48 -18.07 12.25
N GLU A 903 -53.51 -18.47 10.97
CA GLU A 903 -54.73 -18.82 10.22
C GLU A 903 -54.39 -19.44 8.85
N ILE A 904 -54.93 -20.64 8.63
CA ILE A 904 -55.01 -21.44 7.39
C ILE A 904 -56.40 -21.15 6.76
N PRO A 905 -56.52 -20.99 5.43
CA PRO A 905 -57.01 -22.10 4.57
C PRO A 905 -56.24 -22.18 3.23
N ASP A 906 -55.66 -23.32 2.88
CA ASP A 906 -56.25 -24.55 2.31
C ASP A 906 -56.82 -24.39 0.88
N GLU A 907 -56.29 -25.29 0.05
CA GLU A 907 -56.46 -25.51 -1.38
C GLU A 907 -57.90 -25.86 -1.79
N GLU A 908 -58.27 -25.53 -3.03
CA GLU A 908 -59.27 -26.31 -3.78
C GLU A 908 -58.88 -26.39 -5.28
N GLU A 909 -59.22 -27.54 -5.86
CA GLU A 909 -58.66 -28.24 -7.02
C GLU A 909 -58.98 -27.68 -8.42
N ALA A 910 -58.20 -28.22 -9.38
CA ALA A 910 -58.55 -28.65 -10.75
C ALA A 910 -58.76 -27.59 -11.86
N ASP A 911 -57.93 -27.63 -12.90
CA ASP A 911 -58.27 -28.43 -14.10
C ASP A 911 -57.14 -28.47 -15.16
N GLU A 912 -57.18 -29.55 -15.93
CA GLU A 912 -56.30 -29.99 -17.01
C GLU A 912 -56.15 -28.97 -18.17
N ASN A 913 -54.96 -28.92 -18.81
CA ASN A 913 -54.86 -29.25 -20.25
C ASN A 913 -53.43 -29.34 -20.81
N LEU A 914 -53.31 -30.29 -21.72
CA LEU A 914 -52.13 -30.77 -22.44
C LEU A 914 -51.52 -29.77 -23.43
N GLY A 915 -50.22 -29.95 -23.71
CA GLY A 915 -49.58 -29.37 -24.91
C GLY A 915 -48.07 -29.60 -25.01
N ALA A 916 -47.65 -30.84 -25.29
CA ALA A 916 -46.28 -31.18 -25.68
C ALA A 916 -46.10 -31.13 -27.22
N GLY A 917 -44.93 -30.65 -27.67
CA GLY A 917 -44.35 -30.81 -29.00
C GLY A 917 -42.99 -30.07 -29.01
N VAL A 918 -41.83 -30.71 -28.84
CA VAL A 918 -41.07 -31.68 -29.66
C VAL A 918 -40.52 -31.12 -30.98
N GLY A 919 -39.18 -31.12 -31.08
CA GLY A 919 -38.36 -31.16 -32.30
C GLY A 919 -37.64 -29.85 -32.62
N GLY A 920 -36.31 -29.71 -32.68
CA GLY A 920 -35.23 -30.69 -32.81
C GLY A 920 -34.42 -30.42 -34.09
N SER A 921 -33.28 -29.73 -33.94
CA SER A 921 -32.04 -29.88 -34.74
C SER A 921 -30.90 -29.16 -34.03
#